data_AF-A0A1F6WYX0-F1
#
_entry.id   AF-A0A1F6WYX0-F1
#
_cell.length_a   1.000
_cell.length_b   1.000
_cell.length_c   1.000
_cell.angle_alpha   90.00
_cell.angle_beta   90.00
_cell.angle_gamma   90.00
#
_symmetry.space_group_name_H-M   'P 1'
#
loop_
_entity.id
_entity.type
_entity.pdbx_description
1 polymer ?
#
loop_
_entity_poly.entity_id
_entity_poly.type
_entity_poly.pdbx_seq_one_letter_code
_entity_poly.pdbx_strand_id
1 'polypeptide(L)'
;MYMKQNIVFLGALMGVLVASVFLFATPAQALHPALPCDIDLPGECQITTLHNMGAGGVFSVSKTLHLVGSSAQIKTDPGTTLEIDITGDLIMDIDSKITGDANTASGIGATTNITVSGDVLLKGDGASGATISMNQSAGSCSGGQGGIVNILSTDGDITIQNGAKITVDAKCPAGEIELKAPKGIITIDGLVSSESKNTGTGAIQRPGGGPITIVSGCDLTVGLTGIARSEGRDPGADLVHLEGGCDVLILGLVESTGQAHTIPNSPVNHCNNVNRPDKPSNSTACVEIWSGDTLIINAFDANNGEVNADTAQNGGHQIAWIDLFSKNNISIIGDITGDYAVHANEFVTNAQGGIITVKSVDGSVTASGLAIQANATSNGGSGGDVIIQAGGVGAPLGNVDFGASSIQARGSGAGAIPSGGDINVRSFKGALLGTVGGELNASGGNPANGLVTLQSCIGTIYTGTATPSATVNPDDCAGAVSLPIYVILPICFCSTTPSADCPICELDGAGQPVTVIVDQNVTLDFNSAIPSCAGDADLCAFFTYDISGPTPDTWKAIFNLGGKRLLVKSGATITTSQVPPVGNNNRMAPGIEIRTSCKIFIEEGALIIVESHNGKAGDIIIHADGEITINGEITNRVTGTVGLPGDITISSCCGDIVTGPKSLIQTIGNDRGGSDITITSCCKKGDIILNGLVLARAKAHSPGAPKPDIRVVSFSGSVTINADTSEPLFDEYNVFGDTYDLWPGLLSWVTHHTVPGSVSVQALKDVKVYGHGDDPTAPVRKSFAAVAAGTGTSNSHGGVIDARAIEGDIIGRDRAFESFGVDNSDALIRLWAGGDIDLAKLGANNSFGPVVDSMGNKKGGTNELRAFQGNILVGLNTLIDASGLFPGVNLLTSCAGVTSSGILNPLDANGADDSGVCGQVFPALLFADCKALGVKEP
;
A
#
# COMPACT_ATOMS: atom_id res chain seq x y z
N MET A 1 -71.33 7.26 32.36
CA MET A 1 -70.82 8.64 32.29
C MET A 1 -70.02 8.72 31.00
N TYR A 2 -70.64 8.99 29.83
CA TYR A 2 -70.78 10.33 29.22
C TYR A 2 -69.42 11.09 29.28
N MET A 3 -68.78 11.56 28.21
CA MET A 3 -69.25 11.95 26.87
C MET A 3 -68.02 12.36 25.98
N LYS A 4 -67.98 11.92 24.70
CA LYS A 4 -67.68 12.67 23.43
C LYS A 4 -66.40 13.56 23.29
N GLN A 5 -65.77 13.83 22.13
CA GLN A 5 -65.89 13.46 20.70
C GLN A 5 -64.71 14.11 19.91
N ASN A 6 -64.11 13.35 18.98
CA ASN A 6 -63.87 13.62 17.55
C ASN A 6 -63.21 14.91 16.95
N ILE A 7 -62.19 14.63 16.11
CA ILE A 7 -61.95 15.09 14.69
C ILE A 7 -61.34 16.51 14.51
N VAL A 8 -60.20 16.72 13.82
CA VAL A 8 -59.98 16.75 12.34
C VAL A 8 -58.49 16.47 11.94
N PHE A 9 -58.32 15.69 10.85
CA PHE A 9 -57.15 15.41 9.96
C PHE A 9 -56.44 16.67 9.39
N LEU A 10 -55.18 16.73 8.92
CA LEU A 10 -54.53 16.16 7.71
C LEU A 10 -53.16 16.90 7.62
N GLY A 11 -51.98 16.28 7.54
CA GLY A 11 -51.37 15.79 6.31
C GLY A 11 -49.83 15.90 6.31
N ALA A 12 -49.17 14.78 6.02
CA ALA A 12 -47.87 14.55 5.37
C ALA A 12 -46.62 15.38 5.77
N LEU A 13 -45.63 14.71 6.38
CA LEU A 13 -44.23 14.75 5.93
C LEU A 13 -43.51 13.47 6.41
N MET A 14 -43.51 12.44 5.58
CA MET A 14 -42.71 11.21 5.76
C MET A 14 -41.56 11.32 4.76
N GLY A 15 -40.37 11.71 5.23
CA GLY A 15 -39.14 11.70 4.44
C GLY A 15 -38.58 10.29 4.41
N VAL A 16 -38.55 9.70 3.22
CA VAL A 16 -38.05 8.35 2.94
C VAL A 16 -36.53 8.43 2.87
N LEU A 17 -35.84 7.85 3.86
CA LEU A 17 -34.46 7.40 3.71
C LEU A 17 -34.55 6.08 2.92
N VAL A 18 -34.16 6.07 1.64
CA VAL A 18 -34.05 4.82 0.88
C VAL A 18 -32.77 4.13 1.34
N ALA A 19 -32.84 3.45 2.47
CA ALA A 19 -32.01 2.27 2.66
C ALA A 19 -32.55 1.23 1.68
N SER A 20 -31.78 0.89 0.65
CA SER A 20 -32.05 -0.24 -0.24
C SER A 20 -31.93 -1.54 0.58
N VAL A 21 -32.92 -1.81 1.42
CA VAL A 21 -33.13 -3.11 2.04
C VAL A 21 -33.50 -4.06 0.90
N PHE A 22 -32.53 -4.83 0.43
CA PHE A 22 -32.82 -6.08 -0.26
C PHE A 22 -33.58 -6.97 0.73
N LEU A 23 -34.90 -6.94 0.65
CA LEU A 23 -35.76 -7.98 1.18
C LEU A 23 -35.43 -9.26 0.40
N PHE A 24 -34.52 -10.07 0.95
CA PHE A 24 -34.28 -11.45 0.50
C PHE A 24 -35.50 -12.32 0.84
N ALA A 25 -36.60 -12.11 0.11
CA ALA A 25 -37.47 -13.23 -0.22
C ALA A 25 -36.80 -13.89 -1.41
N THR A 26 -36.16 -15.06 -1.24
CA THR A 26 -35.71 -15.88 -2.37
C THR A 26 -36.96 -16.26 -3.18
N PRO A 27 -37.26 -15.62 -4.33
CA PRO A 27 -38.20 -16.23 -5.24
C PRO A 27 -37.46 -17.41 -5.88
N ALA A 28 -38.17 -18.44 -6.30
CA ALA A 28 -37.56 -19.46 -7.14
C ALA A 28 -36.94 -18.77 -8.37
N GLN A 29 -35.60 -18.74 -8.48
CA GLN A 29 -34.91 -18.18 -9.64
C GLN A 29 -35.29 -18.99 -10.87
N ALA A 30 -35.97 -18.37 -11.83
CA ALA A 30 -35.96 -18.86 -13.19
C ALA A 30 -34.50 -18.74 -13.69
N LEU A 31 -33.94 -19.80 -14.30
CA LEU A 31 -32.60 -19.73 -14.89
C LEU A 31 -32.56 -18.58 -15.90
N HIS A 32 -31.74 -17.56 -15.65
CA HIS A 32 -31.42 -16.53 -16.64
C HIS A 32 -30.79 -17.20 -17.88
N PRO A 33 -31.06 -16.72 -19.11
CA PRO A 33 -30.38 -17.26 -20.29
C PRO A 33 -28.86 -17.14 -20.13
N ALA A 34 -28.12 -18.15 -20.58
CA ALA A 34 -26.67 -18.10 -20.55
C ALA A 34 -26.14 -17.02 -21.51
N LEU A 35 -25.11 -16.27 -21.09
CA LEU A 35 -24.37 -15.42 -22.01
C LEU A 35 -23.65 -16.31 -23.04
N PRO A 36 -23.80 -16.07 -24.35
CA PRO A 36 -23.06 -16.83 -25.35
C PRO A 36 -21.55 -16.59 -25.20
N CYS A 37 -20.74 -17.65 -25.23
CA CYS A 37 -19.27 -17.55 -25.24
C CYS A 37 -18.74 -17.74 -26.67
N ASP A 38 -17.65 -17.07 -27.03
CA ASP A 38 -16.92 -17.39 -28.27
C ASP A 38 -16.12 -18.69 -28.09
N ILE A 39 -15.48 -18.83 -26.92
CA ILE A 39 -14.76 -20.03 -26.52
C ILE A 39 -15.29 -20.44 -25.14
N ASP A 40 -15.85 -21.64 -25.06
CA ASP A 40 -16.46 -22.18 -23.87
C ASP A 40 -15.56 -23.26 -23.24
N LEU A 41 -14.78 -22.88 -22.22
CA LEU A 41 -13.85 -23.76 -21.51
C LEU A 41 -14.49 -24.31 -20.22
N PRO A 42 -13.99 -25.42 -19.64
CA PRO A 42 -14.57 -26.02 -18.44
C PRO A 42 -14.66 -25.09 -17.21
N GLY A 43 -13.80 -24.07 -17.10
CA GLY A 43 -13.81 -23.10 -15.99
C GLY A 43 -13.95 -21.64 -16.43
N GLU A 44 -14.12 -21.38 -17.72
CA GLU A 44 -14.05 -20.03 -18.27
C GLU A 44 -14.94 -19.87 -19.52
N CYS A 45 -15.59 -18.73 -19.66
CA CYS A 45 -16.32 -18.26 -20.82
C CYS A 45 -15.54 -17.10 -21.43
N GLN A 46 -14.99 -17.27 -22.62
CA GLN A 46 -14.23 -16.21 -23.27
C GLN A 46 -15.06 -15.49 -24.33
N ILE A 47 -15.01 -14.17 -24.27
CA ILE A 47 -15.50 -13.26 -25.30
C ILE A 47 -14.27 -12.69 -26.00
N THR A 48 -14.16 -12.91 -27.30
CA THR A 48 -13.02 -12.47 -28.14
C THR A 48 -13.45 -11.47 -29.20
N THR A 49 -14.76 -11.35 -29.42
CA THR A 49 -15.38 -10.52 -30.46
C THR A 49 -16.55 -9.69 -29.89
N LEU A 50 -17.26 -8.96 -30.76
CA LEU A 50 -18.43 -8.17 -30.40
C LEU A 50 -19.65 -9.06 -30.14
N HIS A 51 -20.13 -9.05 -28.90
CA HIS A 51 -21.41 -9.58 -28.47
C HIS A 51 -22.41 -8.44 -28.34
N ASN A 52 -23.32 -8.33 -29.31
CA ASN A 52 -24.35 -7.29 -29.31
C ASN A 52 -25.64 -7.81 -28.68
N MET A 53 -25.94 -7.32 -27.49
CA MET A 53 -27.09 -7.67 -26.67
C MET A 53 -28.37 -6.91 -27.07
N GLY A 54 -28.30 -5.96 -28.00
CA GLY A 54 -29.45 -5.20 -28.50
C GLY A 54 -30.19 -4.50 -27.36
N ALA A 55 -31.46 -4.86 -27.15
CA ALA A 55 -32.33 -4.25 -26.14
C ALA A 55 -31.93 -4.54 -24.66
N GLY A 56 -30.75 -5.12 -24.42
CA GLY A 56 -30.29 -5.57 -23.11
C GLY A 56 -30.95 -6.89 -22.69
N GLY A 57 -31.02 -7.11 -21.38
CA GLY A 57 -31.54 -8.33 -20.78
C GLY A 57 -30.69 -8.81 -19.62
N VAL A 58 -31.14 -9.91 -19.00
CA VAL A 58 -30.46 -10.55 -17.87
C VAL A 58 -29.79 -11.82 -18.38
N PHE A 59 -28.49 -11.97 -18.11
CA PHE A 59 -27.67 -13.09 -18.56
C PHE A 59 -26.91 -13.72 -17.40
N SER A 60 -26.72 -15.03 -17.45
CA SER A 60 -25.88 -15.74 -16.48
C SER A 60 -24.62 -16.34 -17.13
N VAL A 61 -23.52 -16.34 -16.39
CA VAL A 61 -22.27 -17.02 -16.71
C VAL A 61 -21.91 -17.86 -15.49
N SER A 62 -22.03 -19.18 -15.57
CA SER A 62 -21.82 -20.05 -14.40
C SER A 62 -20.33 -20.34 -14.09
N LYS A 63 -19.41 -19.51 -14.60
CA LYS A 63 -17.94 -19.65 -14.55
C LYS A 63 -17.29 -18.29 -14.77
N THR A 64 -15.96 -18.21 -14.73
CA THR A 64 -15.21 -16.98 -15.01
C THR A 64 -15.57 -16.45 -16.40
N LEU A 65 -15.89 -15.16 -16.51
CA LEU A 65 -16.08 -14.45 -17.76
C LEU A 65 -14.79 -13.68 -18.09
N HIS A 66 -14.14 -14.00 -19.21
CA HIS A 66 -12.94 -13.30 -19.66
C HIS A 66 -13.18 -12.63 -21.02
N LEU A 67 -13.08 -11.31 -21.07
CA LEU A 67 -13.01 -10.57 -22.33
C LEU A 67 -11.55 -10.54 -22.79
N VAL A 68 -11.23 -11.36 -23.79
CA VAL A 68 -9.85 -11.65 -24.22
C VAL A 68 -9.47 -10.82 -25.43
N GLY A 69 -8.47 -9.95 -25.25
CA GLY A 69 -7.91 -9.10 -26.29
C GLY A 69 -8.77 -7.90 -26.71
N SER A 70 -8.20 -7.04 -27.55
CA SER A 70 -8.74 -5.71 -27.88
C SER A 70 -10.01 -5.68 -28.73
N SER A 71 -10.41 -6.83 -29.29
CA SER A 71 -11.65 -6.97 -30.07
C SER A 71 -12.83 -7.49 -29.25
N ALA A 72 -12.59 -7.91 -28.01
CA ALA A 72 -13.62 -8.39 -27.11
C ALA A 72 -14.51 -7.24 -26.64
N GLN A 73 -15.81 -7.34 -26.93
CA GLN A 73 -16.76 -6.31 -26.53
C GLN A 73 -18.13 -6.91 -26.21
N ILE A 74 -18.69 -6.60 -25.06
CA ILE A 74 -20.13 -6.76 -24.79
C ILE A 74 -20.79 -5.40 -25.00
N LYS A 75 -21.81 -5.34 -25.85
CA LYS A 75 -22.50 -4.09 -26.19
C LYS A 75 -24.00 -4.22 -25.97
N THR A 76 -24.60 -3.24 -25.33
CA THR A 76 -26.06 -3.07 -25.25
C THR A 76 -26.49 -1.76 -25.89
N ASP A 77 -27.76 -1.65 -26.28
CA ASP A 77 -28.32 -0.44 -26.86
C ASP A 77 -28.49 0.65 -25.78
N PRO A 78 -28.34 1.94 -26.12
CA PRO A 78 -28.55 3.03 -25.16
C PRO A 78 -29.97 3.03 -24.58
N GLY A 79 -30.11 3.43 -23.32
CA GLY A 79 -31.40 3.50 -22.61
C GLY A 79 -31.99 2.14 -22.24
N THR A 80 -31.22 1.07 -22.37
CA THR A 80 -31.61 -0.29 -21.98
C THR A 80 -30.94 -0.71 -20.67
N THR A 81 -31.31 -1.88 -20.15
CA THR A 81 -30.66 -2.49 -18.98
C THR A 81 -29.98 -3.78 -19.39
N LEU A 82 -28.67 -3.88 -19.13
CA LEU A 82 -27.88 -5.10 -19.24
C LEU A 82 -27.56 -5.60 -17.84
N GLU A 83 -27.91 -6.84 -17.54
CA GLU A 83 -27.58 -7.50 -16.27
C GLU A 83 -26.79 -8.78 -16.56
N ILE A 84 -25.66 -8.95 -15.89
CA ILE A 84 -24.78 -10.11 -16.05
C ILE A 84 -24.46 -10.66 -14.66
N ASP A 85 -24.90 -11.89 -14.40
CA ASP A 85 -24.61 -12.65 -13.19
C ASP A 85 -23.50 -13.69 -13.46
N ILE A 86 -22.35 -13.55 -12.80
CA ILE A 86 -21.15 -14.34 -13.04
C ILE A 86 -20.83 -15.17 -11.79
N THR A 87 -20.84 -16.50 -11.92
CA THR A 87 -20.37 -17.44 -10.90
C THR A 87 -18.89 -17.76 -11.17
N GLY A 88 -17.99 -16.91 -10.74
CA GLY A 88 -16.56 -16.92 -11.04
C GLY A 88 -16.04 -15.49 -11.09
N ASP A 89 -14.94 -15.25 -11.81
CA ASP A 89 -14.36 -13.91 -11.93
C ASP A 89 -14.86 -13.18 -13.19
N LEU A 90 -14.78 -11.85 -13.20
CA LEU A 90 -14.80 -11.04 -14.41
C LEU A 90 -13.39 -10.55 -14.70
N ILE A 91 -12.81 -11.00 -15.80
CA ILE A 91 -11.50 -10.55 -16.27
C ILE A 91 -11.70 -9.79 -17.58
N MET A 92 -11.22 -8.55 -17.64
CA MET A 92 -11.20 -7.74 -18.86
C MET A 92 -9.76 -7.44 -19.24
N ASP A 93 -9.31 -7.95 -20.38
CA ASP A 93 -7.99 -7.59 -20.91
C ASP A 93 -7.93 -6.12 -21.37
N ILE A 94 -6.71 -5.63 -21.54
CA ILE A 94 -6.44 -4.30 -22.10
C ILE A 94 -7.21 -4.11 -23.41
N ASP A 95 -7.82 -2.93 -23.56
CA ASP A 95 -8.68 -2.49 -24.66
C ASP A 95 -10.02 -3.24 -24.84
N SER A 96 -10.31 -4.27 -24.04
CA SER A 96 -11.61 -4.94 -24.05
C SER A 96 -12.71 -4.05 -23.44
N LYS A 97 -13.98 -4.29 -23.82
CA LYS A 97 -15.05 -3.32 -23.55
C LYS A 97 -16.39 -3.92 -23.10
N ILE A 98 -17.06 -3.22 -22.19
CA ILE A 98 -18.50 -3.36 -21.94
C ILE A 98 -19.13 -1.98 -22.17
N THR A 99 -20.03 -1.85 -23.15
CA THR A 99 -20.50 -0.52 -23.59
C THR A 99 -22.01 -0.43 -23.78
N GLY A 100 -22.59 0.71 -23.41
CA GLY A 100 -23.98 1.09 -23.68
C GLY A 100 -24.13 2.57 -24.00
N ASP A 101 -23.13 3.14 -24.70
CA ASP A 101 -23.02 4.59 -24.93
C ASP A 101 -24.10 5.14 -25.86
N ALA A 102 -24.75 6.21 -25.43
CA ALA A 102 -25.58 7.07 -26.27
C ALA A 102 -24.73 8.05 -27.09
N ASN A 103 -25.08 8.24 -28.37
CA ASN A 103 -24.39 9.19 -29.27
C ASN A 103 -25.30 10.33 -29.77
N THR A 104 -26.52 10.44 -29.24
CA THR A 104 -27.49 11.50 -29.60
C THR A 104 -27.72 12.47 -28.44
N ALA A 105 -28.10 13.70 -28.75
CA ALA A 105 -28.30 14.77 -27.75
C ALA A 105 -29.43 14.46 -26.73
N SER A 106 -30.41 13.65 -27.14
CA SER A 106 -31.52 13.17 -26.30
C SER A 106 -31.31 11.74 -25.81
N GLY A 107 -30.18 11.11 -26.14
CA GLY A 107 -29.89 9.72 -25.79
C GLY A 107 -29.53 9.59 -24.32
N ILE A 108 -29.85 8.43 -23.76
CA ILE A 108 -29.54 8.06 -22.38
C ILE A 108 -28.58 6.87 -22.45
N GLY A 109 -27.45 6.91 -21.74
CA GLY A 109 -26.56 5.75 -21.63
C GLY A 109 -27.30 4.55 -21.02
N ALA A 110 -26.87 3.33 -21.31
CA ALA A 110 -27.52 2.15 -20.73
C ALA A 110 -27.29 2.03 -19.21
N THR A 111 -28.12 1.24 -18.54
CA THR A 111 -27.85 0.73 -17.20
C THR A 111 -27.15 -0.62 -17.34
N THR A 112 -26.04 -0.80 -16.64
CA THR A 112 -25.35 -2.09 -16.58
C THR A 112 -25.17 -2.51 -15.13
N ASN A 113 -25.71 -3.69 -14.81
CA ASN A 113 -25.57 -4.35 -13.51
C ASN A 113 -24.71 -5.61 -13.71
N ILE A 114 -23.58 -5.68 -13.02
CA ILE A 114 -22.67 -6.83 -13.08
C ILE A 114 -22.55 -7.38 -11.66
N THR A 115 -23.03 -8.60 -11.45
CA THR A 115 -22.86 -9.34 -10.20
C THR A 115 -21.84 -10.43 -10.43
N VAL A 116 -20.79 -10.49 -9.62
CA VAL A 116 -19.68 -11.44 -9.75
C VAL A 116 -19.49 -12.13 -8.40
N SER A 117 -19.36 -13.45 -8.38
CA SER A 117 -19.07 -14.14 -7.11
C SER A 117 -17.60 -14.04 -6.70
N GLY A 118 -16.69 -14.06 -7.68
CA GLY A 118 -15.24 -13.92 -7.50
C GLY A 118 -14.74 -12.51 -7.85
N ASP A 119 -13.52 -12.43 -8.34
CA ASP A 119 -12.81 -11.16 -8.55
C ASP A 119 -13.31 -10.41 -9.79
N VAL A 120 -13.22 -9.09 -9.74
CA VAL A 120 -13.38 -8.22 -10.91
C VAL A 120 -12.04 -7.56 -11.20
N LEU A 121 -11.43 -7.92 -12.35
CA LEU A 121 -10.16 -7.39 -12.80
C LEU A 121 -10.31 -6.66 -14.14
N LEU A 122 -10.16 -5.34 -14.12
CA LEU A 122 -10.04 -4.50 -15.31
C LEU A 122 -8.56 -4.22 -15.55
N LYS A 123 -7.96 -4.87 -16.54
CA LYS A 123 -6.52 -4.73 -16.82
C LYS A 123 -6.18 -3.42 -17.51
N GLY A 124 -4.99 -2.92 -17.22
CA GLY A 124 -4.45 -1.70 -17.80
C GLY A 124 -2.93 -1.62 -17.64
N ASP A 125 -2.27 -0.85 -18.50
CA ASP A 125 -0.80 -0.67 -18.52
C ASP A 125 -0.37 0.80 -18.33
N GLY A 126 -1.32 1.67 -17.99
CA GLY A 126 -1.14 3.11 -17.86
C GLY A 126 -1.27 3.91 -19.15
N ALA A 127 -1.17 3.28 -20.33
CA ALA A 127 -1.44 3.91 -21.63
C ALA A 127 -2.83 3.55 -22.16
N SER A 128 -3.21 2.28 -21.99
CA SER A 128 -4.46 1.67 -22.40
C SER A 128 -5.04 0.81 -21.26
N GLY A 129 -6.30 0.44 -21.38
CA GLY A 129 -6.93 -0.46 -20.43
C GLY A 129 -8.34 -0.87 -20.81
N ALA A 130 -8.87 -1.82 -20.06
CA ALA A 130 -10.25 -2.27 -20.14
C ALA A 130 -11.22 -1.09 -19.91
N THR A 131 -12.35 -1.07 -20.61
CA THR A 131 -13.32 0.02 -20.54
C THR A 131 -14.74 -0.49 -20.27
N ILE A 132 -15.36 -0.01 -19.20
CA ILE A 132 -16.82 -0.11 -18.99
C ILE A 132 -17.40 1.30 -19.17
N SER A 133 -18.27 1.48 -20.16
CA SER A 133 -18.75 2.82 -20.55
C SER A 133 -20.24 2.85 -20.82
N MET A 134 -20.95 3.76 -20.15
CA MET A 134 -22.36 4.06 -20.38
C MET A 134 -22.55 5.55 -20.62
N ASN A 135 -21.71 6.13 -21.48
CA ASN A 135 -21.60 7.57 -21.68
C ASN A 135 -22.74 8.13 -22.55
N GLN A 136 -22.94 9.44 -22.47
CA GLN A 136 -23.63 10.22 -23.49
C GLN A 136 -22.63 11.12 -24.22
N SER A 137 -22.21 10.66 -25.39
CA SER A 137 -21.07 11.23 -26.14
C SER A 137 -21.45 12.30 -27.17
N ALA A 138 -22.70 12.77 -27.20
CA ALA A 138 -23.12 13.75 -28.20
C ALA A 138 -22.52 15.15 -27.93
N GLY A 139 -22.30 15.93 -29.00
CA GLY A 139 -21.75 17.29 -28.88
C GLY A 139 -22.69 18.34 -28.26
N SER A 140 -23.95 18.00 -28.04
CA SER A 140 -24.97 18.88 -27.45
C SER A 140 -25.88 18.12 -26.48
N CYS A 141 -26.58 18.86 -25.61
CA CYS A 141 -27.58 18.29 -24.70
C CYS A 141 -28.99 18.72 -25.09
N SER A 142 -29.90 17.74 -25.25
CA SER A 142 -31.32 17.92 -25.54
C SER A 142 -32.15 16.91 -24.74
N GLY A 143 -31.96 16.88 -23.43
CA GLY A 143 -32.70 15.99 -22.53
C GLY A 143 -32.05 14.62 -22.30
N GLY A 144 -30.90 14.32 -22.91
CA GLY A 144 -30.13 13.11 -22.65
C GLY A 144 -29.54 13.02 -21.24
N GLN A 145 -28.77 11.95 -21.00
CA GLN A 145 -28.09 11.66 -19.72
C GLN A 145 -27.03 10.56 -19.89
N GLY A 146 -25.99 10.54 -19.04
CA GLY A 146 -25.17 9.35 -18.80
C GLY A 146 -26.00 8.17 -18.28
N GLY A 147 -25.47 6.97 -18.39
CA GLY A 147 -26.11 5.73 -17.95
C GLY A 147 -25.87 5.42 -16.47
N ILE A 148 -25.92 4.14 -16.11
CA ILE A 148 -25.64 3.69 -14.74
C ILE A 148 -24.73 2.47 -14.83
N VAL A 149 -23.70 2.40 -13.98
CA VAL A 149 -22.84 1.22 -13.83
C VAL A 149 -22.89 0.77 -12.38
N ASN A 150 -23.38 -0.45 -12.16
CA ASN A 150 -23.36 -1.12 -10.87
C ASN A 150 -22.52 -2.39 -10.98
N ILE A 151 -21.49 -2.52 -10.15
CA ILE A 151 -20.64 -3.70 -10.06
C ILE A 151 -20.65 -4.19 -8.61
N LEU A 152 -21.03 -5.44 -8.42
CA LEU A 152 -21.03 -6.12 -7.13
C LEU A 152 -20.15 -7.37 -7.25
N SER A 153 -19.01 -7.40 -6.57
CA SER A 153 -18.34 -8.65 -6.23
C SER A 153 -18.84 -9.14 -4.87
N THR A 154 -19.44 -10.33 -4.79
CA THR A 154 -20.04 -10.81 -3.54
C THR A 154 -19.03 -11.36 -2.56
N ASP A 155 -17.97 -12.01 -3.05
CA ASP A 155 -16.96 -12.69 -2.24
C ASP A 155 -15.51 -12.42 -2.69
N GLY A 156 -15.29 -11.67 -3.77
CA GLY A 156 -13.95 -11.35 -4.29
C GLY A 156 -13.62 -9.86 -4.31
N ASP A 157 -12.49 -9.53 -4.92
CA ASP A 157 -11.95 -8.18 -5.00
C ASP A 157 -12.45 -7.42 -6.23
N ILE A 158 -12.32 -6.09 -6.23
CA ILE A 158 -12.44 -5.26 -7.43
C ILE A 158 -11.14 -4.51 -7.65
N THR A 159 -10.46 -4.80 -8.77
CA THR A 159 -9.22 -4.14 -9.19
C THR A 159 -9.41 -3.42 -10.51
N ILE A 160 -9.18 -2.11 -10.52
CA ILE A 160 -9.15 -1.26 -11.72
C ILE A 160 -7.72 -0.79 -11.92
N GLN A 161 -6.97 -1.45 -12.81
CA GLN A 161 -5.56 -1.13 -13.04
C GLN A 161 -5.38 0.19 -13.79
N ASN A 162 -4.17 0.77 -13.69
CA ASN A 162 -3.81 2.01 -14.36
C ASN A 162 -4.11 1.95 -15.88
N GLY A 163 -4.80 2.95 -16.41
CA GLY A 163 -5.25 3.00 -17.81
C GLY A 163 -6.64 2.40 -18.05
N ALA A 164 -7.15 1.53 -17.16
CA ALA A 164 -8.52 1.02 -17.22
C ALA A 164 -9.53 2.07 -16.75
N LYS A 165 -10.78 1.98 -17.23
CA LYS A 165 -11.79 3.03 -17.06
C LYS A 165 -13.20 2.49 -16.84
N ILE A 166 -13.92 3.13 -15.91
CA ILE A 166 -15.37 3.03 -15.74
C ILE A 166 -15.95 4.44 -15.87
N THR A 167 -16.77 4.68 -16.89
CA THR A 167 -17.26 6.03 -17.21
C THR A 167 -18.76 6.07 -17.49
N VAL A 168 -19.41 7.10 -16.96
CA VAL A 168 -20.81 7.46 -17.23
C VAL A 168 -20.96 8.94 -17.60
N ASP A 169 -19.92 9.46 -18.26
CA ASP A 169 -19.76 10.86 -18.64
C ASP A 169 -20.81 11.31 -19.66
N ALA A 170 -21.15 12.60 -19.65
CA ALA A 170 -22.15 13.14 -20.54
C ALA A 170 -21.91 14.61 -20.93
N LYS A 171 -22.40 15.00 -22.12
CA LYS A 171 -22.63 16.43 -22.40
C LYS A 171 -23.85 16.97 -21.65
N CYS A 172 -24.80 16.08 -21.38
CA CYS A 172 -25.92 16.26 -20.47
C CYS A 172 -25.53 15.95 -19.02
N PRO A 173 -26.47 15.91 -18.04
CA PRO A 173 -26.21 15.30 -16.74
C PRO A 173 -25.52 13.94 -16.88
N ALA A 174 -24.48 13.72 -16.10
CA ALA A 174 -23.74 12.47 -16.05
C ALA A 174 -24.56 11.38 -15.33
N GLY A 175 -24.04 10.16 -15.38
CA GLY A 175 -24.67 8.99 -14.80
C GLY A 175 -24.20 8.66 -13.39
N GLU A 176 -24.60 7.49 -12.90
CA GLU A 176 -24.24 6.98 -11.57
C GLU A 176 -23.29 5.79 -11.67
N ILE A 177 -22.35 5.70 -10.73
CA ILE A 177 -21.46 4.55 -10.58
C ILE A 177 -21.54 4.01 -9.15
N GLU A 178 -21.77 2.71 -9.02
CA GLU A 178 -21.70 1.98 -7.76
C GLU A 178 -20.78 0.77 -7.89
N LEU A 179 -19.75 0.69 -7.03
CA LEU A 179 -18.82 -0.44 -6.92
C LEU A 179 -18.88 -1.00 -5.52
N LYS A 180 -19.15 -2.30 -5.37
CA LYS A 180 -19.28 -2.96 -4.07
C LYS A 180 -18.52 -4.27 -4.03
N ALA A 181 -17.67 -4.43 -3.01
CA ALA A 181 -17.00 -5.69 -2.66
C ALA A 181 -17.20 -5.94 -1.15
N PRO A 182 -18.39 -6.39 -0.69
CA PRO A 182 -18.73 -6.43 0.73
C PRO A 182 -17.85 -7.36 1.59
N LYS A 183 -17.03 -8.22 0.96
CA LYS A 183 -16.08 -9.12 1.62
C LYS A 183 -14.68 -9.09 1.00
N GLY A 184 -14.43 -8.19 0.06
CA GLY A 184 -13.17 -8.11 -0.66
C GLY A 184 -12.60 -6.69 -0.67
N ILE A 185 -11.40 -6.56 -1.18
CA ILE A 185 -10.64 -5.32 -1.32
C ILE A 185 -11.08 -4.59 -2.59
N ILE A 186 -11.06 -3.25 -2.57
CA ILE A 186 -11.19 -2.45 -3.79
C ILE A 186 -9.92 -1.64 -4.01
N THR A 187 -9.29 -1.82 -5.18
CA THR A 187 -8.12 -1.03 -5.63
C THR A 187 -8.42 -0.30 -6.93
N ILE A 188 -8.16 1.00 -6.94
CA ILE A 188 -8.38 1.89 -8.09
C ILE A 188 -7.07 2.58 -8.44
N ASP A 189 -6.40 2.08 -9.47
CA ASP A 189 -5.27 2.74 -10.14
C ASP A 189 -5.71 3.39 -11.47
N GLY A 190 -6.89 3.05 -11.99
CA GLY A 190 -7.49 3.61 -13.19
C GLY A 190 -8.47 4.75 -12.93
N LEU A 191 -9.38 4.98 -13.88
CA LEU A 191 -10.36 6.07 -13.84
C LEU A 191 -11.78 5.57 -13.53
N VAL A 192 -12.44 6.17 -12.54
CA VAL A 192 -13.87 6.07 -12.28
C VAL A 192 -14.48 7.46 -12.40
N SER A 193 -15.28 7.70 -13.45
CA SER A 193 -15.71 9.05 -13.85
C SER A 193 -17.20 9.20 -14.10
N SER A 194 -17.76 10.25 -13.51
CA SER A 194 -19.07 10.82 -13.82
C SER A 194 -18.92 12.33 -14.12
N GLU A 195 -18.43 12.64 -15.32
CA GLU A 195 -18.19 14.03 -15.77
C GLU A 195 -19.35 14.56 -16.61
N SER A 196 -19.80 15.78 -16.31
CA SER A 196 -20.77 16.51 -17.11
C SER A 196 -20.29 17.85 -17.63
N LYS A 197 -20.49 18.04 -18.93
CA LYS A 197 -20.29 19.31 -19.64
C LYS A 197 -21.59 20.11 -19.80
N ASN A 198 -22.62 19.78 -19.02
CA ASN A 198 -23.91 20.45 -19.06
C ASN A 198 -23.78 21.91 -18.63
N THR A 199 -24.49 22.80 -19.31
CA THR A 199 -24.43 24.24 -19.05
C THR A 199 -25.82 24.83 -19.13
N GLY A 200 -26.15 25.77 -18.24
CA GLY A 200 -27.34 26.60 -18.33
C GLY A 200 -28.28 26.51 -17.13
N THR A 201 -28.81 27.66 -16.72
CA THR A 201 -29.65 27.85 -15.54
C THR A 201 -31.12 27.98 -15.94
N GLY A 202 -31.89 26.90 -15.83
CA GLY A 202 -33.34 26.85 -15.98
C GLY A 202 -34.06 26.61 -14.66
N ALA A 203 -35.39 26.62 -14.66
CA ALA A 203 -36.18 26.35 -13.45
C ALA A 203 -36.08 24.89 -12.96
N ILE A 204 -35.78 23.97 -13.88
CA ILE A 204 -35.53 22.54 -13.62
C ILE A 204 -34.05 22.30 -13.86
N GLN A 205 -33.32 21.90 -12.82
CA GLN A 205 -31.89 21.68 -12.85
C GLN A 205 -31.61 20.26 -12.35
N ARG A 206 -31.16 19.40 -13.27
CA ARG A 206 -30.61 18.07 -12.95
C ARG A 206 -29.14 18.23 -12.56
N PRO A 207 -28.59 17.44 -11.62
CA PRO A 207 -27.16 17.47 -11.29
C PRO A 207 -26.29 17.44 -12.54
N GLY A 208 -25.16 18.15 -12.52
CA GLY A 208 -24.20 18.07 -13.61
C GLY A 208 -23.51 16.73 -13.54
N GLY A 209 -22.54 16.60 -12.63
CA GLY A 209 -21.96 15.29 -12.28
C GLY A 209 -23.02 14.39 -11.64
N GLY A 210 -22.80 13.09 -11.65
CA GLY A 210 -23.63 12.11 -10.94
C GLY A 210 -22.88 11.45 -9.79
N PRO A 211 -23.58 10.72 -8.92
CA PRO A 211 -23.00 10.17 -7.71
C PRO A 211 -22.08 8.99 -8.03
N ILE A 212 -21.03 8.84 -7.23
CA ILE A 212 -20.11 7.70 -7.22
C ILE A 212 -20.09 7.12 -5.82
N THR A 213 -20.36 5.82 -5.70
CA THR A 213 -20.33 5.08 -4.44
C THR A 213 -19.40 3.88 -4.56
N ILE A 214 -18.39 3.80 -3.70
CA ILE A 214 -17.40 2.71 -3.70
C ILE A 214 -17.31 2.16 -2.29
N VAL A 215 -17.69 0.90 -2.11
CA VAL A 215 -17.77 0.25 -0.78
C VAL A 215 -17.03 -1.07 -0.79
N SER A 216 -15.94 -1.13 -0.05
CA SER A 216 -15.21 -2.35 0.27
C SER A 216 -15.57 -2.81 1.69
N GLY A 217 -15.79 -4.12 1.87
CA GLY A 217 -15.85 -4.71 3.21
C GLY A 217 -14.49 -4.84 3.87
N CYS A 218 -13.42 -4.57 3.13
CA CYS A 218 -12.03 -4.73 3.52
C CYS A 218 -11.28 -3.40 3.29
N ASP A 219 -10.06 -3.46 2.78
CA ASP A 219 -9.31 -2.25 2.44
C ASP A 219 -9.84 -1.60 1.15
N LEU A 220 -9.83 -0.27 1.13
CA LEU A 220 -10.09 0.52 -0.08
C LEU A 220 -8.87 1.39 -0.38
N THR A 221 -8.31 1.21 -1.57
CA THR A 221 -7.16 1.99 -2.04
C THR A 221 -7.48 2.72 -3.33
N VAL A 222 -7.34 4.05 -3.31
CA VAL A 222 -7.17 4.85 -4.54
C VAL A 222 -5.67 5.04 -4.73
N GLY A 223 -5.08 4.24 -5.61
CA GLY A 223 -3.63 4.21 -5.82
C GLY A 223 -3.10 5.45 -6.53
N LEU A 224 -1.78 5.48 -6.79
CA LEU A 224 -1.05 6.68 -7.23
C LEU A 224 -1.64 7.35 -8.49
N THR A 225 -2.17 6.54 -9.41
CA THR A 225 -2.78 7.00 -10.67
C THR A 225 -4.30 6.93 -10.65
N GLY A 226 -4.87 6.47 -9.54
CA GLY A 226 -6.30 6.29 -9.34
C GLY A 226 -7.04 7.62 -9.32
N ILE A 227 -8.19 7.66 -9.98
CA ILE A 227 -9.07 8.82 -9.98
C ILE A 227 -10.52 8.36 -9.76
N ALA A 228 -11.19 8.91 -8.75
CA ALA A 228 -12.63 8.83 -8.55
C ALA A 228 -13.24 10.24 -8.64
N ARG A 229 -13.99 10.53 -9.71
CA ARG A 229 -14.40 11.89 -10.05
C ARG A 229 -15.88 12.03 -10.34
N SER A 230 -16.56 12.87 -9.58
CA SER A 230 -17.80 13.52 -10.01
C SER A 230 -17.49 14.96 -10.41
N GLU A 231 -17.66 15.32 -11.68
CA GLU A 231 -17.40 16.68 -12.13
C GLU A 231 -18.62 17.23 -12.86
N GLY A 232 -19.03 18.44 -12.52
CA GLY A 232 -20.16 19.08 -13.19
C GLY A 232 -20.00 20.58 -13.30
N ARG A 233 -20.22 21.12 -14.51
CA ARG A 233 -20.25 22.58 -14.72
C ARG A 233 -21.48 23.20 -14.07
N ASP A 234 -22.61 23.24 -14.79
CA ASP A 234 -23.87 23.79 -14.27
C ASP A 234 -24.96 22.74 -14.36
N PRO A 235 -25.57 22.34 -13.23
CA PRO A 235 -25.60 22.99 -11.90
C PRO A 235 -24.52 22.58 -10.86
N GLY A 236 -23.49 21.83 -11.22
CA GLY A 236 -22.44 21.37 -10.28
C GLY A 236 -22.28 19.85 -10.28
N ALA A 237 -21.41 19.33 -9.42
CA ALA A 237 -21.15 17.89 -9.27
C ALA A 237 -22.23 17.19 -8.40
N ASP A 238 -21.90 15.98 -7.96
CA ASP A 238 -22.67 15.20 -6.99
C ASP A 238 -21.71 14.41 -6.06
N LEU A 239 -22.26 13.68 -5.10
CA LEU A 239 -21.50 12.96 -4.06
C LEU A 239 -20.50 11.94 -4.62
N VAL A 240 -19.27 12.00 -4.13
CA VAL A 240 -18.34 10.86 -4.13
C VAL A 240 -18.26 10.28 -2.72
N HIS A 241 -18.73 9.04 -2.54
CA HIS A 241 -18.72 8.28 -1.29
C HIS A 241 -17.74 7.12 -1.40
N LEU A 242 -16.74 7.11 -0.53
CA LEU A 242 -15.80 5.99 -0.38
C LEU A 242 -15.94 5.36 1.01
N GLU A 243 -16.03 4.04 1.07
CA GLU A 243 -16.16 3.30 2.32
C GLU A 243 -15.28 2.05 2.30
N GLY A 244 -14.39 1.93 3.28
CA GLY A 244 -13.57 0.73 3.50
C GLY A 244 -13.85 0.13 4.86
N GLY A 245 -14.19 -1.15 4.92
CA GLY A 245 -14.43 -1.87 6.17
C GLY A 245 -13.22 -1.93 7.08
N CYS A 246 -12.01 -1.91 6.51
CA CYS A 246 -10.74 -1.86 7.20
C CYS A 246 -10.08 -0.50 6.93
N ASP A 247 -8.89 -0.46 6.32
CA ASP A 247 -8.18 0.78 6.04
C ASP A 247 -8.68 1.43 4.74
N VAL A 248 -8.61 2.76 4.69
CA VAL A 248 -8.81 3.53 3.47
C VAL A 248 -7.55 4.32 3.17
N LEU A 249 -6.97 4.10 1.99
CA LEU A 249 -5.73 4.73 1.55
C LEU A 249 -5.94 5.52 0.26
N ILE A 250 -5.69 6.84 0.32
CA ILE A 250 -5.79 7.76 -0.81
C ILE A 250 -4.40 8.25 -1.20
N LEU A 251 -3.87 7.70 -2.29
CA LEU A 251 -2.61 8.09 -2.93
C LEU A 251 -2.82 8.79 -4.29
N GLY A 252 -4.04 8.73 -4.83
CA GLY A 252 -4.46 9.42 -6.05
C GLY A 252 -5.56 10.46 -5.76
N LEU A 253 -6.40 10.74 -6.75
CA LEU A 253 -7.37 11.85 -6.70
C LEU A 253 -8.80 11.35 -6.42
N VAL A 254 -9.44 11.93 -5.41
CA VAL A 254 -10.87 11.78 -5.12
C VAL A 254 -11.51 13.15 -5.17
N GLU A 255 -12.41 13.37 -6.12
CA GLU A 255 -12.97 14.70 -6.31
C GLU A 255 -14.46 14.74 -6.64
N SER A 256 -15.14 15.74 -6.06
CA SER A 256 -16.45 16.20 -6.48
C SER A 256 -16.37 17.70 -6.75
N THR A 257 -16.22 18.14 -8.00
CA THR A 257 -15.87 19.54 -8.31
C THR A 257 -16.65 20.17 -9.46
N GLY A 258 -16.69 21.51 -9.51
CA GLY A 258 -17.07 22.25 -10.72
C GLY A 258 -17.57 23.68 -10.54
N GLN A 259 -18.34 24.20 -11.51
CA GLN A 259 -18.70 25.63 -11.57
C GLN A 259 -19.89 26.01 -10.71
N ALA A 260 -20.87 25.12 -10.58
CA ALA A 260 -22.01 25.23 -9.69
C ALA A 260 -22.76 26.58 -9.68
N HIS A 261 -23.16 27.10 -10.85
CA HIS A 261 -23.92 28.36 -10.90
C HIS A 261 -25.29 28.33 -10.18
N THR A 262 -25.91 27.16 -10.01
CA THR A 262 -27.26 27.01 -9.44
C THR A 262 -27.39 25.68 -8.69
N ILE A 263 -28.34 25.59 -7.76
CA ILE A 263 -28.59 24.36 -6.99
C ILE A 263 -29.35 23.34 -7.86
N PRO A 264 -28.89 22.09 -7.99
CA PRO A 264 -29.66 20.99 -8.57
C PRO A 264 -30.95 20.77 -7.78
N ASN A 265 -32.10 20.67 -8.46
CA ASN A 265 -33.42 20.60 -7.82
C ASN A 265 -34.39 19.53 -8.35
N SER A 266 -34.03 18.82 -9.43
CA SER A 266 -34.90 17.80 -10.02
C SER A 266 -34.12 16.75 -10.86
N PRO A 267 -33.64 15.65 -10.26
CA PRO A 267 -33.64 15.40 -8.81
C PRO A 267 -32.67 16.35 -8.10
N VAL A 268 -32.85 16.48 -6.79
CA VAL A 268 -31.85 17.14 -5.95
C VAL A 268 -30.61 16.26 -5.89
N ASN A 269 -29.42 16.87 -5.78
CA ASN A 269 -28.18 16.12 -5.64
C ASN A 269 -28.05 15.49 -4.23
N HIS A 270 -27.09 14.59 -4.08
CA HIS A 270 -26.80 13.86 -2.87
C HIS A 270 -26.02 14.67 -1.83
N CYS A 271 -25.50 15.85 -2.23
CA CYS A 271 -24.75 16.73 -1.33
C CYS A 271 -25.60 17.57 -0.38
N ASN A 272 -26.89 17.74 -0.63
CA ASN A 272 -27.69 18.70 0.11
C ASN A 272 -28.20 18.18 1.47
N ASN A 273 -28.91 19.07 2.17
CA ASN A 273 -29.54 18.79 3.46
C ASN A 273 -30.71 17.78 3.45
N VAL A 274 -31.24 17.41 2.28
CA VAL A 274 -32.26 16.35 2.18
C VAL A 274 -31.60 14.99 2.38
N ASN A 275 -30.42 14.80 1.79
CA ASN A 275 -29.66 13.56 1.84
C ASN A 275 -28.66 13.52 3.01
N ARG A 276 -28.15 14.68 3.44
CA ARG A 276 -27.21 14.85 4.56
C ARG A 276 -27.73 15.95 5.50
N PRO A 277 -28.62 15.65 6.47
CA PRO A 277 -29.38 16.65 7.23
C PRO A 277 -28.59 17.72 7.99
N ASP A 278 -27.31 17.50 8.26
CA ASP A 278 -26.37 18.43 8.90
C ASP A 278 -25.63 19.34 7.91
N LYS A 279 -25.83 19.16 6.59
CA LYS A 279 -25.17 19.93 5.54
C LYS A 279 -26.06 21.06 5.00
N PRO A 280 -25.50 22.06 4.31
CA PRO A 280 -26.28 23.13 3.69
C PRO A 280 -27.21 22.63 2.57
N SER A 281 -28.38 23.25 2.44
CA SER A 281 -29.36 22.90 1.38
C SER A 281 -28.89 23.28 -0.03
N ASN A 282 -27.90 24.18 -0.14
CA ASN A 282 -27.33 24.67 -1.39
C ASN A 282 -25.99 24.02 -1.73
N SER A 283 -25.67 22.87 -1.15
CA SER A 283 -24.42 22.16 -1.44
C SER A 283 -24.45 21.55 -2.85
N THR A 284 -23.43 21.79 -3.66
CA THR A 284 -23.36 21.36 -5.08
C THR A 284 -22.19 20.45 -5.41
N ALA A 285 -21.34 20.20 -4.44
CA ALA A 285 -20.17 19.34 -4.55
C ALA A 285 -19.89 18.77 -3.15
N CYS A 286 -19.55 17.49 -3.07
CA CYS A 286 -19.22 16.86 -1.80
C CYS A 286 -18.45 15.56 -1.94
N VAL A 287 -17.53 15.33 -1.01
CA VAL A 287 -16.84 14.05 -0.84
C VAL A 287 -17.06 13.56 0.59
N GLU A 288 -17.34 12.28 0.76
CA GLU A 288 -17.28 11.64 2.08
C GLU A 288 -16.49 10.34 2.03
N ILE A 289 -15.66 10.13 3.06
CA ILE A 289 -14.79 8.96 3.18
C ILE A 289 -14.95 8.35 4.57
N TRP A 290 -15.39 7.09 4.61
CA TRP A 290 -15.64 6.36 5.86
C TRP A 290 -14.70 5.15 5.95
N SER A 291 -13.92 5.07 7.03
CA SER A 291 -13.02 3.95 7.32
C SER A 291 -13.42 3.21 8.59
N GLY A 292 -13.47 1.88 8.51
CA GLY A 292 -13.73 1.00 9.65
C GLY A 292 -12.50 0.73 10.53
N ASP A 293 -11.30 1.06 10.05
CA ASP A 293 -10.04 1.09 10.81
C ASP A 293 -9.35 2.45 10.60
N THR A 294 -8.27 2.57 9.83
CA THR A 294 -7.48 3.80 9.64
C THR A 294 -7.70 4.47 8.28
N LEU A 295 -7.70 5.82 8.24
CA LEU A 295 -7.75 6.61 7.00
C LEU A 295 -6.42 7.36 6.78
N ILE A 296 -5.81 7.17 5.61
CA ILE A 296 -4.58 7.86 5.20
C ILE A 296 -4.82 8.58 3.86
N ILE A 297 -4.50 9.87 3.83
CA ILE A 297 -4.43 10.68 2.60
C ILE A 297 -3.00 11.17 2.48
N ASN A 298 -2.33 10.89 1.36
CA ASN A 298 -0.90 11.20 1.20
C ASN A 298 -0.59 11.86 -0.15
N ALA A 299 -0.32 13.15 -0.12
CA ALA A 299 0.10 13.98 -1.25
C ALA A 299 1.62 14.13 -1.36
N PHE A 300 2.41 13.58 -0.44
CA PHE A 300 3.83 13.86 -0.35
C PHE A 300 4.68 13.06 -1.37
N ASP A 301 5.70 13.73 -1.93
CA ASP A 301 6.68 13.19 -2.89
C ASP A 301 6.07 12.69 -4.21
N ALA A 302 6.16 11.38 -4.50
CA ALA A 302 5.61 10.79 -5.72
C ALA A 302 4.11 10.46 -5.61
N ASN A 303 3.50 10.64 -4.44
CA ASN A 303 2.08 10.41 -4.24
C ASN A 303 1.26 11.65 -4.67
N ASN A 304 0.01 11.44 -5.08
CA ASN A 304 -0.90 12.49 -5.51
C ASN A 304 -2.22 12.42 -4.71
N GLY A 305 -2.15 12.06 -3.43
CA GLY A 305 -3.31 11.91 -2.56
C GLY A 305 -4.02 13.24 -2.35
N GLU A 306 -5.14 13.42 -3.03
CA GLU A 306 -5.91 14.67 -3.02
C GLU A 306 -7.39 14.35 -2.85
N VAL A 307 -8.04 15.05 -1.92
CA VAL A 307 -9.50 15.02 -1.71
C VAL A 307 -10.05 16.42 -1.96
N ASN A 308 -10.77 16.55 -3.08
CA ASN A 308 -11.12 17.85 -3.64
C ASN A 308 -12.65 18.01 -3.76
N ALA A 309 -13.18 19.08 -3.18
CA ALA A 309 -14.57 19.49 -3.35
C ALA A 309 -14.69 20.95 -3.78
N ASP A 310 -13.67 21.49 -4.44
CA ASP A 310 -13.65 22.86 -4.94
C ASP A 310 -14.88 23.14 -5.81
N THR A 311 -15.59 24.23 -5.53
CA THR A 311 -16.78 24.61 -6.29
C THR A 311 -16.79 26.11 -6.57
N ALA A 312 -17.90 26.59 -7.13
CA ALA A 312 -18.10 27.95 -7.60
C ALA A 312 -16.88 28.52 -8.34
N GLN A 313 -16.34 27.72 -9.26
CA GLN A 313 -15.21 28.11 -10.12
C GLN A 313 -15.60 29.24 -11.09
N ASN A 314 -16.89 29.39 -11.41
CA ASN A 314 -17.42 30.47 -12.24
C ASN A 314 -18.89 30.75 -11.91
N GLY A 315 -19.26 32.04 -11.82
CA GLY A 315 -20.60 32.64 -11.68
C GLY A 315 -21.65 32.09 -10.69
N GLY A 316 -21.35 31.05 -9.90
CA GLY A 316 -22.15 30.57 -8.76
C GLY A 316 -21.68 31.10 -7.40
N HIS A 317 -22.40 30.80 -6.32
CA HIS A 317 -21.95 31.00 -4.91
C HIS A 317 -22.40 29.83 -4.03
N GLN A 318 -22.50 28.64 -4.63
CA GLN A 318 -22.92 27.45 -3.92
C GLN A 318 -21.75 26.88 -3.13
N ILE A 319 -22.06 26.10 -2.09
CA ILE A 319 -21.08 25.61 -1.14
C ILE A 319 -20.73 24.15 -1.43
N ALA A 320 -19.56 23.72 -0.99
CA ALA A 320 -19.18 22.32 -0.97
C ALA A 320 -18.81 21.85 0.44
N TRP A 321 -18.67 20.53 0.60
CA TRP A 321 -18.20 19.97 1.85
C TRP A 321 -17.43 18.66 1.68
N ILE A 322 -16.53 18.39 2.62
CA ILE A 322 -15.77 17.13 2.72
C ILE A 322 -15.96 16.57 4.13
N ASP A 323 -16.32 15.29 4.24
CA ASP A 323 -16.39 14.58 5.51
C ASP A 323 -15.42 13.38 5.51
N LEU A 324 -14.47 13.38 6.44
CA LEU A 324 -13.47 12.32 6.65
C LEU A 324 -13.71 11.67 8.01
N PHE A 325 -14.24 10.45 8.00
CA PHE A 325 -14.58 9.72 9.22
C PHE A 325 -13.84 8.39 9.29
N SER A 326 -13.26 8.11 10.45
CA SER A 326 -12.53 6.87 10.70
C SER A 326 -12.80 6.38 12.11
N LYS A 327 -12.79 5.06 12.28
CA LYS A 327 -12.88 4.44 13.60
C LYS A 327 -11.61 4.71 14.39
N ASN A 328 -10.45 4.47 13.80
CA ASN A 328 -9.14 4.70 14.39
C ASN A 328 -8.48 5.94 13.77
N ASN A 329 -7.21 5.86 13.40
CA ASN A 329 -6.41 7.04 13.11
C ASN A 329 -6.79 7.70 11.77
N ILE A 330 -6.65 9.02 11.71
CA ILE A 330 -6.64 9.77 10.45
C ILE A 330 -5.28 10.42 10.27
N SER A 331 -4.65 10.22 9.12
CA SER A 331 -3.39 10.87 8.73
C SER A 331 -3.57 11.64 7.42
N ILE A 332 -3.34 12.95 7.46
CA ILE A 332 -3.41 13.85 6.30
C ILE A 332 -2.01 14.39 6.01
N ILE A 333 -1.33 13.78 5.05
CA ILE A 333 0.06 14.08 4.71
C ILE A 333 0.05 14.96 3.46
N GLY A 334 0.04 16.27 3.64
CA GLY A 334 0.18 17.24 2.55
C GLY A 334 1.62 17.34 2.03
N ASP A 335 1.76 17.70 0.75
CA ASP A 335 3.05 18.11 0.19
C ASP A 335 3.45 19.51 0.68
N ILE A 336 4.64 19.99 0.33
CA ILE A 336 5.12 21.35 0.61
C ILE A 336 4.85 22.33 -0.53
N THR A 337 4.42 21.84 -1.69
CA THR A 337 4.07 22.63 -2.88
C THR A 337 2.81 22.07 -3.55
N GLY A 338 2.14 22.89 -4.37
CA GLY A 338 0.94 22.45 -5.10
C GLY A 338 -0.36 22.68 -4.33
N ASP A 339 -1.33 21.81 -4.60
CA ASP A 339 -2.64 21.84 -3.97
C ASP A 339 -2.58 21.23 -2.56
N TYR A 340 -3.62 21.47 -1.77
CA TYR A 340 -3.71 20.89 -0.43
C TYR A 340 -4.18 19.43 -0.52
N ALA A 341 -3.79 18.57 0.41
CA ALA A 341 -4.25 17.18 0.41
C ALA A 341 -5.77 17.06 0.57
N VAL A 342 -6.40 18.01 1.25
CA VAL A 342 -7.86 18.08 1.40
C VAL A 342 -8.31 19.53 1.18
N HIS A 343 -9.20 19.78 0.22
CA HIS A 343 -9.65 21.15 -0.03
C HIS A 343 -11.06 21.28 -0.62
N ALA A 344 -11.73 22.36 -0.19
CA ALA A 344 -13.06 22.76 -0.62
C ALA A 344 -13.10 24.30 -0.76
N ASN A 345 -12.39 24.80 -1.75
CA ASN A 345 -12.24 26.22 -2.06
C ASN A 345 -13.36 26.75 -2.95
N GLU A 346 -13.53 28.07 -2.92
CA GLU A 346 -14.38 28.84 -3.83
C GLU A 346 -13.60 29.96 -4.53
N PHE A 347 -13.91 30.22 -5.81
CA PHE A 347 -13.09 31.11 -6.65
C PHE A 347 -13.78 32.40 -7.09
N VAL A 348 -15.04 32.58 -6.75
CA VAL A 348 -15.88 33.71 -7.19
C VAL A 348 -16.16 34.73 -6.09
N THR A 349 -16.53 35.95 -6.49
CA THR A 349 -16.74 37.07 -5.56
C THR A 349 -17.95 36.84 -4.66
N ASN A 350 -17.87 37.17 -3.37
CA ASN A 350 -18.95 36.97 -2.40
C ASN A 350 -19.35 35.49 -2.16
N ALA A 351 -18.48 34.53 -2.49
CA ALA A 351 -18.66 33.12 -2.14
C ALA A 351 -18.25 32.81 -0.69
N GLN A 352 -18.60 31.63 -0.21
CA GLN A 352 -18.20 31.13 1.10
C GLN A 352 -17.43 29.82 0.93
N GLY A 353 -16.23 29.72 1.49
CA GLY A 353 -15.43 28.49 1.48
C GLY A 353 -16.23 27.28 1.99
N GLY A 354 -15.83 26.08 1.57
CA GLY A 354 -16.54 24.85 1.92
C GLY A 354 -16.45 24.46 3.40
N ILE A 355 -17.11 23.36 3.75
CA ILE A 355 -17.10 22.77 5.09
C ILE A 355 -16.27 21.50 5.07
N ILE A 356 -15.19 21.42 5.84
CA ILE A 356 -14.34 20.23 5.95
C ILE A 356 -14.43 19.68 7.38
N THR A 357 -14.95 18.46 7.51
CA THR A 357 -15.09 17.76 8.80
C THR A 357 -14.16 16.55 8.85
N VAL A 358 -13.29 16.47 9.85
CA VAL A 358 -12.39 15.35 10.10
C VAL A 358 -12.66 14.80 11.49
N LYS A 359 -13.06 13.52 11.60
CA LYS A 359 -13.37 12.89 12.90
C LYS A 359 -12.82 11.48 13.00
N SER A 360 -11.89 11.29 13.93
CA SER A 360 -11.42 9.98 14.39
C SER A 360 -12.15 9.61 15.69
N VAL A 361 -12.88 8.49 15.70
CA VAL A 361 -13.75 8.11 16.84
C VAL A 361 -12.94 7.61 18.04
N ASP A 362 -12.01 6.69 17.82
CA ASP A 362 -11.22 5.99 18.84
C ASP A 362 -9.71 6.19 18.68
N GLY A 363 -9.26 6.97 17.69
CA GLY A 363 -7.86 7.23 17.40
C GLY A 363 -7.45 8.70 17.45
N SER A 364 -6.31 8.98 16.83
CA SER A 364 -5.71 10.31 16.68
C SER A 364 -5.99 10.90 15.30
N VAL A 365 -5.83 12.23 15.17
CA VAL A 365 -5.71 12.91 13.87
C VAL A 365 -4.32 13.51 13.75
N THR A 366 -3.62 13.22 12.66
CA THR A 366 -2.30 13.80 12.37
C THR A 366 -2.31 14.53 11.03
N ALA A 367 -1.55 15.62 10.93
CA ALA A 367 -1.41 16.37 9.68
C ALA A 367 0.01 16.91 9.47
N SER A 368 0.45 16.99 8.21
CA SER A 368 1.71 17.63 7.79
C SER A 368 1.54 18.38 6.45
N GLY A 369 2.47 19.27 6.11
CA GLY A 369 2.47 19.98 4.81
C GLY A 369 1.21 20.81 4.53
N LEU A 370 0.85 20.98 3.25
CA LEU A 370 -0.39 21.62 2.79
C LEU A 370 -1.57 20.67 3.05
N ALA A 371 -2.06 20.64 4.29
CA ALA A 371 -2.99 19.61 4.74
C ALA A 371 -4.45 19.89 4.38
N ILE A 372 -5.02 21.00 4.86
CA ILE A 372 -6.45 21.31 4.70
C ILE A 372 -6.69 22.76 4.21
N GLN A 373 -7.56 22.98 3.22
CA GLN A 373 -7.89 24.32 2.72
C GLN A 373 -9.39 24.50 2.39
N ALA A 374 -10.03 25.52 2.99
CA ALA A 374 -11.42 25.91 2.74
C ALA A 374 -11.52 27.42 2.48
N ASN A 375 -10.84 27.90 1.43
CA ASN A 375 -10.69 29.33 1.17
C ASN A 375 -11.78 29.90 0.24
N ALA A 376 -12.10 31.20 0.41
CA ALA A 376 -12.81 32.02 -0.57
C ALA A 376 -12.20 33.42 -0.64
N THR A 377 -11.07 33.56 -1.34
CA THR A 377 -10.26 34.79 -1.30
C THR A 377 -10.69 35.87 -2.29
N SER A 378 -11.57 35.54 -3.24
CA SER A 378 -12.13 36.50 -4.21
C SER A 378 -12.96 37.59 -3.53
N ASN A 379 -12.99 38.80 -4.10
CA ASN A 379 -13.58 39.99 -3.46
C ASN A 379 -14.94 39.74 -2.80
N GLY A 380 -15.06 40.08 -1.53
CA GLY A 380 -16.25 39.89 -0.70
C GLY A 380 -16.45 38.46 -0.18
N GLY A 381 -15.56 37.54 -0.51
CA GLY A 381 -15.63 36.14 -0.09
C GLY A 381 -15.38 35.94 1.40
N SER A 382 -16.03 34.92 1.95
CA SER A 382 -15.92 34.50 3.35
C SER A 382 -15.25 33.14 3.45
N GLY A 383 -14.27 32.96 4.34
CA GLY A 383 -13.65 31.64 4.54
C GLY A 383 -14.67 30.57 4.98
N GLY A 384 -14.32 29.30 4.77
CA GLY A 384 -15.15 28.15 5.11
C GLY A 384 -15.01 27.67 6.56
N ASP A 385 -15.52 26.47 6.84
CA ASP A 385 -15.47 25.86 8.17
C ASP A 385 -14.59 24.60 8.15
N VAL A 386 -13.60 24.54 9.04
CA VAL A 386 -12.74 23.36 9.24
C VAL A 386 -12.95 22.83 10.65
N ILE A 387 -13.40 21.58 10.77
CA ILE A 387 -13.71 20.92 12.04
C ILE A 387 -12.85 19.66 12.17
N ILE A 388 -12.01 19.57 13.19
CA ILE A 388 -11.11 18.43 13.39
C ILE A 388 -11.29 17.87 14.80
N GLN A 389 -11.58 16.58 14.91
CA GLN A 389 -11.84 15.93 16.20
C GLN A 389 -11.17 14.56 16.33
N ALA A 390 -10.58 14.29 17.50
CA ALA A 390 -9.99 13.00 17.86
C ALA A 390 -10.56 12.48 19.19
N GLY A 391 -10.92 11.20 19.25
CA GLY A 391 -11.57 10.56 20.39
C GLY A 391 -10.76 9.46 21.10
N GLY A 392 -9.59 9.10 20.57
CA GLY A 392 -8.67 8.14 21.19
C GLY A 392 -8.16 8.57 22.55
N VAL A 393 -7.65 7.63 23.34
CA VAL A 393 -7.30 7.84 24.76
C VAL A 393 -5.80 8.05 24.92
N GLY A 394 -5.40 9.14 25.59
CA GLY A 394 -4.02 9.39 25.95
C GLY A 394 -3.20 10.05 24.85
N ALA A 395 -1.92 10.28 25.11
CA ALA A 395 -0.94 10.67 24.11
C ALA A 395 -0.03 9.47 23.81
N PRO A 396 0.28 9.17 22.52
CA PRO A 396 -0.14 9.91 21.32
C PRO A 396 -1.51 9.49 20.76
N LEU A 397 -2.08 8.38 21.21
CA LEU A 397 -3.23 7.70 20.56
C LEU A 397 -4.54 8.51 20.49
N GLY A 398 -4.70 9.56 21.27
CA GLY A 398 -5.85 10.46 21.26
C GLY A 398 -5.56 11.85 20.72
N ASN A 399 -4.35 12.10 20.26
CA ASN A 399 -3.91 13.45 19.94
C ASN A 399 -4.57 13.98 18.67
N VAL A 400 -4.70 15.29 18.60
CA VAL A 400 -4.65 16.00 17.32
C VAL A 400 -3.25 16.58 17.20
N ASP A 401 -2.46 16.13 16.23
CA ASP A 401 -1.09 16.61 16.02
C ASP A 401 -0.92 17.19 14.62
N PHE A 402 -0.67 18.50 14.56
CA PHE A 402 -0.52 19.22 13.32
C PHE A 402 0.91 19.32 12.81
N GLY A 403 1.92 18.88 13.56
CA GLY A 403 3.32 19.05 13.14
C GLY A 403 3.59 20.45 12.57
N ALA A 404 4.22 20.52 11.39
CA ALA A 404 4.41 21.74 10.62
C ALA A 404 3.38 21.92 9.48
N SER A 405 2.13 21.50 9.66
CA SER A 405 1.08 21.61 8.62
C SER A 405 0.49 23.02 8.46
N SER A 406 -0.02 23.28 7.27
CA SER A 406 -0.85 24.42 6.92
C SER A 406 -2.32 24.00 6.85
N ILE A 407 -3.18 24.73 7.57
CA ILE A 407 -4.63 24.59 7.56
C ILE A 407 -5.25 25.98 7.38
N GLN A 408 -6.08 26.16 6.36
CA GLN A 408 -6.62 27.47 5.98
C GLN A 408 -8.13 27.48 5.81
N ALA A 409 -8.75 28.57 6.25
CA ALA A 409 -10.15 28.93 6.07
C ALA A 409 -10.24 30.45 5.78
N ARG A 410 -9.50 30.91 4.77
CA ARG A 410 -9.30 32.34 4.47
C ARG A 410 -10.44 32.91 3.64
N GLY A 411 -10.90 34.09 4.02
CA GLY A 411 -11.73 34.95 3.17
C GLY A 411 -10.93 36.02 2.44
N SER A 412 -11.65 36.91 1.75
CA SER A 412 -11.04 38.00 1.01
C SER A 412 -10.51 39.11 1.92
N GLY A 413 -9.54 39.90 1.45
CA GLY A 413 -9.12 41.14 2.13
C GLY A 413 -9.89 42.39 1.69
N ALA A 414 -10.76 42.25 0.68
CA ALA A 414 -11.44 43.35 0.01
C ALA A 414 -12.89 42.97 -0.37
N GLY A 415 -13.73 43.95 -0.71
CA GLY A 415 -15.15 43.74 -1.05
C GLY A 415 -16.10 44.32 -0.01
N ALA A 416 -17.41 44.10 -0.19
CA ALA A 416 -18.44 44.76 0.62
C ALA A 416 -18.54 44.21 2.05
N ILE A 417 -18.38 42.90 2.26
CA ILE A 417 -18.46 42.23 3.57
C ILE A 417 -17.53 41.00 3.62
N PRO A 418 -16.20 41.16 3.46
CA PRO A 418 -15.28 40.02 3.59
C PRO A 418 -15.20 39.54 5.05
N SER A 419 -15.04 38.22 5.24
CA SER A 419 -14.84 37.60 6.56
C SER A 419 -13.91 36.40 6.49
N GLY A 420 -13.13 36.13 7.54
CA GLY A 420 -12.47 34.82 7.66
C GLY A 420 -13.47 33.72 7.98
N GLY A 421 -13.05 32.47 7.83
CA GLY A 421 -13.80 31.27 8.20
C GLY A 421 -13.43 30.75 9.59
N ASP A 422 -13.93 29.59 9.98
CA ASP A 422 -13.70 29.04 11.33
C ASP A 422 -12.87 27.75 11.29
N ILE A 423 -11.84 27.68 12.13
CA ILE A 423 -11.02 26.48 12.35
C ILE A 423 -11.26 26.01 13.79
N ASN A 424 -11.96 24.89 13.95
CA ASN A 424 -12.36 24.33 15.24
C ASN A 424 -11.74 22.95 15.46
N VAL A 425 -10.85 22.85 16.45
CA VAL A 425 -10.07 21.64 16.70
C VAL A 425 -10.30 21.14 18.13
N ARG A 426 -10.58 19.85 18.28
CA ARG A 426 -10.79 19.23 19.58
C ARG A 426 -10.17 17.84 19.69
N SER A 427 -9.25 17.67 20.64
CA SER A 427 -8.91 16.34 21.16
C SER A 427 -9.72 16.07 22.44
N PHE A 428 -10.59 15.07 22.42
CA PHE A 428 -11.48 14.78 23.56
C PHE A 428 -10.77 14.11 24.74
N LYS A 429 -9.74 13.30 24.48
CA LYS A 429 -9.03 12.54 25.52
C LYS A 429 -7.50 12.48 25.31
N GLY A 430 -6.98 13.31 24.42
CA GLY A 430 -5.55 13.45 24.13
C GLY A 430 -5.08 14.91 24.22
N ALA A 431 -3.89 15.15 23.68
CA ALA A 431 -3.30 16.47 23.54
C ALA A 431 -3.60 17.10 22.18
N LEU A 432 -3.41 18.41 22.07
CA LEU A 432 -3.40 19.13 20.80
C LEU A 432 -2.01 19.72 20.57
N LEU A 433 -1.34 19.28 19.52
CA LEU A 433 0.06 19.57 19.23
C LEU A 433 0.23 20.28 17.88
N GLY A 434 1.29 21.08 17.76
CA GLY A 434 1.78 21.61 16.48
C GLY A 434 3.10 22.34 16.67
N THR A 435 3.96 22.30 15.67
CA THR A 435 5.34 22.78 15.71
C THR A 435 5.55 24.07 14.93
N VAL A 436 6.72 24.68 15.09
CA VAL A 436 7.14 25.85 14.27
C VAL A 436 7.11 25.46 12.78
N GLY A 437 6.69 26.39 11.94
CA GLY A 437 6.46 26.16 10.51
C GLY A 437 5.00 25.89 10.15
N GLY A 438 4.19 25.41 11.12
CA GLY A 438 2.75 25.21 10.92
C GLY A 438 1.95 26.51 10.90
N GLU A 439 0.77 26.48 10.26
CA GLU A 439 -0.16 27.60 10.11
C GLU A 439 -1.62 27.16 10.31
N LEU A 440 -2.37 27.91 11.13
CA LEU A 440 -3.84 27.93 11.16
C LEU A 440 -4.31 29.31 10.71
N ASN A 441 -4.91 29.44 9.52
CA ASN A 441 -5.23 30.74 8.94
C ASN A 441 -6.70 30.90 8.54
N ALA A 442 -7.43 31.62 9.39
CA ALA A 442 -8.80 32.06 9.26
C ALA A 442 -8.90 33.59 9.02
N SER A 443 -7.98 34.18 8.24
CA SER A 443 -7.98 35.62 7.94
C SER A 443 -9.06 36.03 6.93
N GLY A 444 -9.58 37.25 7.04
CA GLY A 444 -10.57 37.79 6.08
C GLY A 444 -10.65 39.32 6.01
N GLY A 445 -9.56 40.01 6.34
CA GLY A 445 -9.44 41.45 6.20
C GLY A 445 -10.12 42.28 7.30
N ASN A 446 -10.31 43.57 7.04
CA ASN A 446 -10.92 44.54 7.95
C ASN A 446 -12.35 44.85 7.44
N PRO A 447 -13.43 44.55 8.19
CA PRO A 447 -13.43 44.45 9.66
C PRO A 447 -13.42 43.06 10.33
N ALA A 448 -13.61 41.92 9.67
CA ALA A 448 -13.73 40.64 10.39
C ALA A 448 -12.77 39.53 9.90
N ASN A 449 -11.83 39.13 10.76
CA ASN A 449 -11.25 37.78 10.68
C ASN A 449 -12.26 36.76 11.24
N GLY A 450 -12.08 35.48 10.92
CA GLY A 450 -12.87 34.39 11.47
C GLY A 450 -12.31 33.89 12.82
N LEU A 451 -12.49 32.62 13.15
CA LEU A 451 -12.07 32.06 14.45
C LEU A 451 -11.07 30.91 14.31
N VAL A 452 -10.17 30.81 15.28
CA VAL A 452 -9.35 29.60 15.50
C VAL A 452 -9.57 29.17 16.94
N THR A 453 -10.14 27.98 17.15
CA THR A 453 -10.42 27.41 18.47
C THR A 453 -9.69 26.09 18.64
N LEU A 454 -8.87 26.00 19.69
CA LEU A 454 -8.07 24.81 20.01
C LEU A 454 -8.47 24.29 21.39
N GLN A 455 -9.02 23.08 21.43
CA GLN A 455 -9.47 22.44 22.66
C GLN A 455 -8.83 21.07 22.85
N SER A 456 -8.40 20.74 24.07
CA SER A 456 -7.77 19.46 24.39
C SER A 456 -8.05 19.02 25.81
N CYS A 457 -7.87 17.72 26.11
CA CYS A 457 -7.99 17.17 27.46
C CYS A 457 -6.67 17.13 28.22
N ILE A 458 -5.56 16.78 27.55
CA ILE A 458 -4.25 16.58 28.20
C ILE A 458 -3.37 17.84 28.17
N GLY A 459 -3.65 18.76 27.23
CA GLY A 459 -2.92 20.01 27.07
C GLY A 459 -2.79 20.42 25.60
N THR A 460 -2.62 21.72 25.37
CA THR A 460 -2.46 22.31 24.05
C THR A 460 -1.08 22.95 23.92
N ILE A 461 -0.24 22.41 23.04
CA ILE A 461 1.08 22.94 22.69
C ILE A 461 1.12 23.15 21.18
N TYR A 462 0.66 24.33 20.74
CA TYR A 462 0.73 24.73 19.34
C TYR A 462 1.72 25.89 19.20
N THR A 463 2.88 25.63 18.60
CA THR A 463 3.94 26.63 18.38
C THR A 463 3.99 27.15 16.93
N GLY A 464 3.04 26.75 16.09
CA GLY A 464 2.84 27.32 14.76
C GLY A 464 2.19 28.72 14.81
N THR A 465 1.96 29.31 13.64
CA THR A 465 1.25 30.59 13.52
C THR A 465 -0.26 30.37 13.50
N ALA A 466 -1.03 31.18 14.21
CA ALA A 466 -2.48 31.21 14.15
C ALA A 466 -2.98 32.62 13.81
N THR A 467 -3.79 32.76 12.77
CA THR A 467 -4.35 34.03 12.31
C THR A 467 -5.87 33.91 12.14
N PRO A 468 -6.71 34.56 12.97
CA PRO A 468 -6.33 35.33 14.15
C PRO A 468 -5.76 34.44 15.27
N SER A 469 -5.28 35.06 16.34
CA SER A 469 -4.75 34.33 17.48
C SER A 469 -5.76 33.29 18.00
N ALA A 470 -5.29 32.07 18.21
CA ALA A 470 -6.13 30.97 18.65
C ALA A 470 -6.72 31.22 20.04
N THR A 471 -8.01 30.93 20.19
CA THR A 471 -8.65 30.74 21.49
C THR A 471 -8.34 29.33 21.96
N VAL A 472 -7.58 29.22 23.06
CA VAL A 472 -7.13 27.93 23.60
C VAL A 472 -7.94 27.58 24.85
N ASN A 473 -8.63 26.44 24.81
CA ASN A 473 -9.39 25.88 25.92
C ASN A 473 -8.73 24.55 26.35
N PRO A 474 -7.65 24.59 27.15
CA PRO A 474 -6.96 23.37 27.60
C PRO A 474 -7.76 22.67 28.70
N ASP A 475 -7.43 21.40 28.94
CA ASP A 475 -7.94 20.57 30.04
C ASP A 475 -9.46 20.30 30.04
N ASP A 476 -10.13 20.40 28.88
CA ASP A 476 -11.54 20.04 28.72
C ASP A 476 -11.69 18.59 28.23
N CYS A 477 -11.75 17.68 29.20
CA CYS A 477 -11.92 16.23 29.00
C CYS A 477 -13.38 15.77 28.87
N ALA A 478 -14.36 16.67 28.76
CA ALA A 478 -15.75 16.27 28.63
C ALA A 478 -16.08 15.78 27.20
N GLY A 479 -17.06 14.89 27.07
CA GLY A 479 -17.64 14.50 25.78
C GLY A 479 -16.94 13.36 25.04
N ALA A 480 -17.40 13.10 23.82
CA ALA A 480 -16.83 12.16 22.87
C ALA A 480 -17.13 12.64 21.45
N VAL A 481 -16.39 12.11 20.47
CA VAL A 481 -16.66 12.36 19.06
C VAL A 481 -18.06 11.83 18.72
N SER A 482 -18.89 12.69 18.12
CA SER A 482 -20.21 12.32 17.62
C SER A 482 -20.26 12.44 16.11
N LEU A 483 -20.61 11.35 15.45
CA LEU A 483 -20.89 11.31 14.02
C LEU A 483 -22.36 11.65 13.75
N PRO A 484 -22.70 12.18 12.56
CA PRO A 484 -24.10 12.33 12.14
C PRO A 484 -24.85 10.98 12.20
N ILE A 485 -26.16 11.01 12.46
CA ILE A 485 -26.94 9.78 12.70
C ILE A 485 -27.01 8.82 11.50
N TYR A 486 -26.78 9.32 10.29
CA TYR A 486 -26.74 8.51 9.07
C TYR A 486 -25.37 7.87 8.82
N VAL A 487 -24.34 8.25 9.58
CA VAL A 487 -23.00 7.68 9.46
C VAL A 487 -22.89 6.47 10.37
N ILE A 488 -22.66 5.31 9.74
CA ILE A 488 -22.35 4.06 10.43
C ILE A 488 -21.00 3.62 9.86
N LEU A 489 -19.95 3.73 10.65
CA LEU A 489 -18.63 3.27 10.21
C LEU A 489 -18.67 1.76 9.96
N PRO A 490 -18.05 1.29 8.85
CA PRO A 490 -18.14 -0.09 8.45
C PRO A 490 -17.33 -1.00 9.39
N ILE A 491 -17.58 -2.30 9.29
CA ILE A 491 -16.83 -3.34 9.99
C ILE A 491 -15.91 -4.05 9.01
N CYS A 492 -14.70 -4.36 9.44
CA CYS A 492 -13.70 -5.05 8.63
C CYS A 492 -14.11 -6.53 8.43
N PHE A 493 -14.62 -6.90 7.26
CA PHE A 493 -15.08 -8.26 6.92
C PHE A 493 -13.94 -9.20 6.54
N CYS A 494 -12.84 -8.69 5.98
CA CYS A 494 -11.61 -9.46 5.81
C CYS A 494 -10.91 -9.76 7.14
N SER A 495 -11.40 -9.24 8.26
CA SER A 495 -10.96 -9.67 9.60
C SER A 495 -11.55 -11.01 10.06
N THR A 496 -11.93 -11.91 9.14
CA THR A 496 -12.08 -13.34 9.49
C THR A 496 -10.73 -14.03 9.69
N THR A 497 -9.96 -13.51 10.64
CA THR A 497 -9.21 -14.34 11.57
C THR A 497 -9.56 -13.88 13.00
N PRO A 498 -9.99 -14.79 13.89
CA PRO A 498 -10.15 -14.46 15.30
C PRO A 498 -8.83 -13.94 15.88
N SER A 499 -8.92 -12.83 16.62
CA SER A 499 -7.89 -12.25 17.52
C SER A 499 -6.65 -11.71 16.79
N ALA A 500 -6.24 -10.46 16.97
CA ALA A 500 -5.44 -9.97 18.12
C ALA A 500 -4.16 -10.79 18.47
N ASP A 501 -4.00 -12.05 18.05
CA ASP A 501 -2.87 -12.92 18.34
C ASP A 501 -2.61 -13.93 17.20
N CYS A 502 -1.37 -14.42 17.09
CA CYS A 502 -0.99 -15.40 16.07
C CYS A 502 -1.89 -16.65 16.09
N PRO A 503 -2.21 -17.29 14.95
CA PRO A 503 -3.06 -18.47 14.93
C PRO A 503 -2.48 -19.58 15.81
N ILE A 504 -3.36 -20.17 16.61
CA ILE A 504 -2.99 -21.29 17.48
C ILE A 504 -2.93 -22.54 16.61
N CYS A 505 -1.78 -23.20 16.64
CA CYS A 505 -1.58 -24.51 16.01
C CYS A 505 -2.70 -25.51 16.36
N GLU A 506 -3.01 -26.40 15.42
CA GLU A 506 -3.84 -27.57 15.67
C GLU A 506 -3.30 -28.33 16.88
N LEU A 507 -4.15 -28.61 17.86
CA LEU A 507 -3.77 -29.31 19.08
C LEU A 507 -4.24 -30.76 19.08
N ASP A 508 -3.42 -31.66 19.61
CA ASP A 508 -3.79 -33.05 19.85
C ASP A 508 -4.68 -33.20 21.12
N GLY A 509 -5.06 -34.45 21.44
CA GLY A 509 -5.86 -34.75 22.62
C GLY A 509 -5.17 -34.45 23.97
N ALA A 510 -3.88 -34.13 23.97
CA ALA A 510 -3.09 -33.70 25.12
C ALA A 510 -2.86 -32.18 25.16
N GLY A 511 -3.41 -31.43 24.19
CA GLY A 511 -3.25 -29.98 24.08
C GLY A 511 -1.89 -29.55 23.53
N GLN A 512 -1.14 -30.44 22.87
CA GLN A 512 0.14 -30.12 22.22
C GLN A 512 -0.05 -29.88 20.72
N PRO A 513 0.75 -29.01 20.09
CA PRO A 513 0.71 -28.82 18.64
C PRO A 513 0.92 -30.13 17.88
N VAL A 514 -0.02 -30.48 17.02
CA VAL A 514 0.14 -31.57 16.06
C VAL A 514 1.30 -31.21 15.14
N THR A 515 2.31 -32.08 15.09
CA THR A 515 3.58 -31.80 14.41
C THR A 515 3.82 -32.83 13.31
N VAL A 516 4.10 -32.35 12.10
CA VAL A 516 4.69 -33.13 11.01
C VAL A 516 6.20 -33.13 11.24
N ILE A 517 6.74 -34.30 11.57
CA ILE A 517 8.17 -34.47 11.87
C ILE A 517 8.83 -35.05 10.62
N VAL A 518 9.85 -34.37 10.11
CA VAL A 518 10.66 -34.85 8.99
C VAL A 518 11.98 -35.35 9.56
N ASP A 519 12.11 -36.66 9.75
CA ASP A 519 13.32 -37.29 10.30
C ASP A 519 14.06 -38.20 9.29
N GLN A 520 13.55 -38.28 8.07
CA GLN A 520 14.16 -38.96 6.94
C GLN A 520 14.34 -38.03 5.73
N ASN A 521 15.27 -38.39 4.84
CA ASN A 521 15.45 -37.67 3.59
C ASN A 521 14.22 -37.84 2.69
N VAL A 522 13.68 -36.74 2.18
CA VAL A 522 12.57 -36.67 1.24
C VAL A 522 13.08 -36.31 -0.15
N THR A 523 12.75 -37.14 -1.13
CA THR A 523 13.05 -36.90 -2.55
C THR A 523 11.76 -36.77 -3.34
N LEU A 524 11.65 -35.67 -4.10
CA LEU A 524 10.51 -35.32 -4.92
C LEU A 524 10.87 -35.55 -6.39
N ASP A 525 10.21 -36.50 -7.05
CA ASP A 525 10.55 -36.91 -8.42
C ASP A 525 9.43 -36.57 -9.40
N PHE A 526 9.77 -35.78 -10.42
CA PHE A 526 8.89 -35.32 -11.50
C PHE A 526 9.22 -35.98 -12.85
N ASN A 527 10.07 -37.02 -12.87
CA ASN A 527 10.45 -37.71 -14.11
C ASN A 527 9.44 -38.77 -14.56
N SER A 528 8.41 -39.04 -13.76
CA SER A 528 7.26 -39.88 -14.11
C SER A 528 6.04 -39.04 -14.51
N ALA A 529 5.11 -39.64 -15.26
CA ALA A 529 3.87 -38.98 -15.67
C ALA A 529 3.01 -38.48 -14.48
N ILE A 530 3.17 -39.13 -13.32
CA ILE A 530 2.62 -38.69 -12.03
C ILE A 530 3.82 -38.45 -11.11
N PRO A 531 4.12 -37.21 -10.71
CA PRO A 531 5.15 -36.91 -9.73
C PRO A 531 4.96 -37.68 -8.43
N SER A 532 6.07 -37.99 -7.76
CA SER A 532 6.07 -38.81 -6.54
C SER A 532 6.94 -38.21 -5.44
N CYS A 533 6.58 -38.52 -4.19
CA CYS A 533 7.34 -38.19 -2.99
C CYS A 533 7.78 -39.50 -2.33
N ALA A 534 9.07 -39.63 -2.02
CA ALA A 534 9.64 -40.81 -1.36
C ALA A 534 10.54 -40.39 -0.19
N GLY A 535 10.61 -41.20 0.86
CA GLY A 535 11.37 -40.90 2.06
C GLY A 535 10.49 -40.87 3.30
N ASP A 536 10.44 -39.71 3.94
CA ASP A 536 9.63 -39.44 5.13
C ASP A 536 8.12 -39.53 4.83
N ALA A 537 7.45 -40.48 5.49
CA ALA A 537 6.03 -40.73 5.26
C ALA A 537 5.12 -39.61 5.82
N ASP A 538 5.54 -38.93 6.89
CA ASP A 538 4.74 -37.90 7.54
C ASP A 538 4.66 -36.66 6.66
N LEU A 539 5.77 -36.26 6.03
CA LEU A 539 5.75 -35.16 5.05
C LEU A 539 5.11 -35.57 3.72
N CYS A 540 5.43 -36.76 3.18
CA CYS A 540 4.89 -37.20 1.90
C CYS A 540 3.37 -37.39 1.91
N ALA A 541 2.74 -37.53 3.09
CA ALA A 541 1.28 -37.55 3.23
C ALA A 541 0.61 -36.24 2.78
N PHE A 542 1.35 -35.13 2.75
CA PHE A 542 0.86 -33.81 2.32
C PHE A 542 1.34 -33.42 0.92
N PHE A 543 2.03 -34.32 0.21
CA PHE A 543 2.59 -34.02 -1.10
C PHE A 543 1.50 -33.86 -2.16
N THR A 544 1.50 -32.69 -2.77
CA THR A 544 0.77 -32.35 -3.99
C THR A 544 1.73 -31.67 -4.97
N TYR A 545 1.29 -31.39 -6.19
CA TYR A 545 2.17 -30.79 -7.20
C TYR A 545 1.41 -29.95 -8.21
N ASP A 546 2.12 -29.00 -8.82
CA ASP A 546 1.70 -28.23 -9.98
C ASP A 546 2.71 -28.43 -11.12
N ILE A 547 2.23 -28.93 -12.25
CA ILE A 547 2.99 -29.14 -13.48
C ILE A 547 2.36 -28.41 -14.68
N SER A 548 1.50 -27.41 -14.41
CA SER A 548 0.87 -26.58 -15.44
C SER A 548 1.89 -25.71 -16.20
N GLY A 549 3.02 -25.42 -15.55
CA GLY A 549 4.11 -24.65 -16.12
C GLY A 549 4.76 -25.32 -17.35
N PRO A 550 5.24 -24.52 -18.34
CA PRO A 550 5.74 -25.05 -19.62
C PRO A 550 7.07 -25.81 -19.50
N THR A 551 7.83 -25.58 -18.43
CA THR A 551 9.16 -26.17 -18.22
C THR A 551 9.35 -26.62 -16.77
N PRO A 552 10.19 -27.64 -16.49
CA PRO A 552 10.33 -28.19 -15.14
C PRO A 552 10.74 -27.20 -14.05
N ASP A 553 11.45 -26.14 -14.37
CA ASP A 553 11.77 -25.05 -13.42
C ASP A 553 10.54 -24.25 -12.97
N THR A 554 9.44 -24.31 -13.72
CA THR A 554 8.16 -23.68 -13.35
C THR A 554 7.20 -24.64 -12.65
N TRP A 555 7.58 -25.91 -12.48
CA TRP A 555 6.79 -26.89 -11.73
C TRP A 555 7.06 -26.79 -10.24
N LYS A 556 6.12 -27.23 -9.41
CA LYS A 556 6.19 -27.11 -7.95
C LYS A 556 5.78 -28.39 -7.24
N ALA A 557 6.54 -28.78 -6.23
CA ALA A 557 6.09 -29.66 -5.17
C ALA A 557 5.44 -28.81 -4.07
N ILE A 558 4.20 -29.15 -3.67
CA ILE A 558 3.42 -28.36 -2.72
C ILE A 558 3.09 -29.22 -1.49
N PHE A 559 3.45 -28.73 -0.32
CA PHE A 559 3.09 -29.28 0.98
C PHE A 559 2.25 -28.27 1.76
N ASN A 560 0.93 -28.46 1.76
CA ASN A 560 0.03 -27.67 2.59
C ASN A 560 -0.31 -28.46 3.86
N LEU A 561 0.21 -28.01 5.01
CA LEU A 561 0.10 -28.71 6.29
C LEU A 561 -1.12 -28.27 7.11
N GLY A 562 -1.90 -27.29 6.63
CA GLY A 562 -2.96 -26.65 7.41
C GLY A 562 -2.43 -26.15 8.76
N GLY A 563 -3.19 -26.41 9.84
CA GLY A 563 -2.83 -25.98 11.20
C GLY A 563 -1.70 -26.75 11.89
N LYS A 564 -0.99 -27.66 11.21
CA LYS A 564 0.05 -28.49 11.83
C LYS A 564 1.41 -27.81 11.82
N ARG A 565 2.17 -27.98 12.90
CA ARG A 565 3.56 -27.54 12.98
C ARG A 565 4.44 -28.36 12.05
N LEU A 566 5.38 -27.74 11.35
CA LEU A 566 6.48 -28.46 10.69
C LEU A 566 7.72 -28.50 11.57
N LEU A 567 8.34 -29.67 11.70
CA LEU A 567 9.63 -29.87 12.34
C LEU A 567 10.54 -30.67 11.41
N VAL A 568 11.54 -30.03 10.80
CA VAL A 568 12.57 -30.72 10.02
C VAL A 568 13.76 -31.03 10.93
N LYS A 569 14.04 -32.31 11.14
CA LYS A 569 15.07 -32.78 12.06
C LYS A 569 16.48 -32.66 11.48
N SER A 570 17.45 -32.53 12.39
CA SER A 570 18.87 -32.58 12.05
C SER A 570 19.20 -33.83 11.22
N GLY A 571 19.91 -33.64 10.09
CA GLY A 571 20.28 -34.70 9.16
C GLY A 571 19.22 -35.05 8.11
N ALA A 572 17.99 -34.55 8.21
CA ALA A 572 16.97 -34.73 7.19
C ALA A 572 17.15 -33.73 6.04
N THR A 573 17.01 -34.21 4.80
CA THR A 573 17.08 -33.41 3.57
C THR A 573 15.77 -33.48 2.79
N ILE A 574 15.18 -32.34 2.42
CA ILE A 574 14.05 -32.25 1.48
C ILE A 574 14.60 -31.75 0.14
N THR A 575 14.50 -32.55 -0.93
CA THR A 575 15.10 -32.24 -2.23
C THR A 575 14.19 -32.59 -3.41
N THR A 576 14.27 -31.81 -4.49
CA THR A 576 13.72 -32.18 -5.80
C THR A 576 14.74 -32.90 -6.67
N SER A 577 14.28 -33.85 -7.47
CA SER A 577 15.09 -34.52 -8.48
C SER A 577 15.20 -33.66 -9.73
N GLN A 578 16.38 -33.69 -10.35
CA GLN A 578 16.62 -33.03 -11.62
C GLN A 578 15.80 -33.67 -12.76
N VAL A 579 15.34 -32.83 -13.69
CA VAL A 579 14.52 -33.20 -14.85
C VAL A 579 15.18 -32.71 -16.15
N PRO A 580 15.48 -33.59 -17.13
CA PRO A 580 15.40 -35.06 -17.05
C PRO A 580 16.47 -35.65 -16.11
N PRO A 581 16.45 -36.97 -15.83
CA PRO A 581 17.41 -37.61 -14.94
C PRO A 581 18.86 -37.53 -15.46
N VAL A 582 19.80 -37.98 -14.63
CA VAL A 582 21.23 -38.05 -14.96
C VAL A 582 21.47 -38.72 -16.33
N GLY A 583 22.15 -38.01 -17.24
CA GLY A 583 22.37 -38.45 -18.62
C GLY A 583 22.20 -37.36 -19.67
N ASN A 584 21.51 -36.26 -19.31
CA ASN A 584 21.46 -35.02 -20.09
C ASN A 584 22.36 -33.95 -19.47
N ASN A 585 22.98 -33.12 -20.33
CA ASN A 585 23.82 -32.02 -19.88
C ASN A 585 23.01 -30.81 -19.40
N ASN A 586 21.75 -30.66 -19.80
CA ASN A 586 20.85 -29.60 -19.35
C ASN A 586 19.69 -30.22 -18.55
N ARG A 587 19.69 -30.01 -17.24
CA ARG A 587 18.72 -30.56 -16.30
C ARG A 587 18.19 -29.44 -15.40
N MET A 588 16.90 -29.23 -15.47
CA MET A 588 16.16 -28.27 -14.64
C MET A 588 15.78 -28.94 -13.32
N ALA A 589 15.28 -28.17 -12.36
CA ALA A 589 14.77 -28.71 -11.10
C ALA A 589 13.44 -28.01 -10.75
N PRO A 590 12.37 -28.77 -10.46
CA PRO A 590 11.14 -28.21 -9.89
C PRO A 590 11.37 -27.52 -8.55
N GLY A 591 10.52 -26.54 -8.26
CA GLY A 591 10.51 -25.80 -7.00
C GLY A 591 9.84 -26.56 -5.85
N ILE A 592 9.99 -26.04 -4.63
CA ILE A 592 9.41 -26.56 -3.39
C ILE A 592 8.57 -25.46 -2.75
N GLU A 593 7.34 -25.78 -2.36
CA GLU A 593 6.44 -24.88 -1.66
C GLU A 593 5.90 -25.57 -0.40
N ILE A 594 6.18 -24.98 0.77
CA ILE A 594 5.74 -25.48 2.08
C ILE A 594 4.88 -24.38 2.72
N ARG A 595 3.64 -24.71 3.08
CA ARG A 595 2.70 -23.78 3.74
C ARG A 595 2.06 -24.39 4.98
N THR A 596 1.90 -23.58 6.02
CA THR A 596 1.15 -23.93 7.24
C THR A 596 0.52 -22.69 7.86
N SER A 597 -0.62 -22.84 8.55
CA SER A 597 -1.16 -21.78 9.42
C SER A 597 -0.61 -21.84 10.87
N CYS A 598 0.38 -22.69 11.13
CA CYS A 598 1.04 -22.86 12.42
C CYS A 598 2.51 -22.40 12.30
N LYS A 599 3.46 -23.12 12.92
CA LYS A 599 4.87 -22.77 13.05
C LYS A 599 5.74 -23.71 12.22
N ILE A 600 6.89 -23.21 11.77
CA ILE A 600 7.93 -24.00 11.10
C ILE A 600 9.20 -23.97 11.94
N PHE A 601 9.82 -25.13 12.13
CA PHE A 601 11.12 -25.25 12.79
C PHE A 601 12.05 -26.15 11.99
N ILE A 602 13.17 -25.61 11.52
CA ILE A 602 14.22 -26.34 10.79
C ILE A 602 15.43 -26.43 11.72
N GLU A 603 15.76 -27.64 12.19
CA GLU A 603 16.88 -27.89 13.11
C GLU A 603 18.25 -27.65 12.44
N GLU A 604 19.28 -27.38 13.25
CA GLU A 604 20.67 -27.32 12.78
C GLU A 604 21.05 -28.65 12.10
N GLY A 605 21.63 -28.58 10.91
CA GLY A 605 21.98 -29.75 10.10
C GLY A 605 20.83 -30.35 9.27
N ALA A 606 19.62 -29.78 9.31
CA ALA A 606 18.58 -30.06 8.32
C ALA A 606 18.83 -29.26 7.02
N LEU A 607 18.39 -29.79 5.87
CA LEU A 607 18.59 -29.18 4.56
C LEU A 607 17.29 -29.17 3.72
N ILE A 608 16.93 -28.02 3.17
CA ILE A 608 15.94 -27.90 2.08
C ILE A 608 16.69 -27.42 0.83
N ILE A 609 16.65 -28.18 -0.25
CA ILE A 609 17.46 -27.89 -1.43
C ILE A 609 16.73 -28.10 -2.75
N VAL A 610 16.87 -27.13 -3.64
CA VAL A 610 16.57 -27.27 -5.07
C VAL A 610 17.87 -27.07 -5.85
N GLU A 611 18.27 -28.10 -6.59
CA GLU A 611 19.52 -28.08 -7.37
C GLU A 611 19.28 -28.45 -8.83
N SER A 612 19.59 -27.53 -9.74
CA SER A 612 19.65 -27.80 -11.19
C SER A 612 21.08 -28.03 -11.70
N HIS A 613 21.20 -28.52 -12.94
CA HIS A 613 22.48 -28.67 -13.63
C HIS A 613 22.43 -28.12 -15.06
N ASN A 614 23.09 -26.99 -15.33
CA ASN A 614 23.03 -26.18 -16.56
C ASN A 614 21.61 -25.72 -16.98
N GLY A 615 20.55 -26.20 -16.31
CA GLY A 615 19.18 -25.73 -16.47
C GLY A 615 18.77 -24.80 -15.33
N LYS A 616 17.58 -24.22 -15.45
CA LYS A 616 17.00 -23.39 -14.40
C LYS A 616 16.48 -24.25 -13.24
N ALA A 617 16.53 -23.71 -12.04
CA ALA A 617 15.85 -24.26 -10.87
C ALA A 617 14.57 -23.45 -10.61
N GLY A 618 13.53 -24.11 -10.10
CA GLY A 618 12.33 -23.47 -9.60
C GLY A 618 12.52 -22.95 -8.17
N ASP A 619 11.54 -22.20 -7.71
CA ASP A 619 11.64 -21.43 -6.47
C ASP A 619 11.47 -22.30 -5.22
N ILE A 620 12.02 -21.82 -4.09
CA ILE A 620 11.72 -22.36 -2.76
C ILE A 620 10.84 -21.35 -2.04
N ILE A 621 9.61 -21.75 -1.70
CA ILE A 621 8.64 -20.92 -0.97
C ILE A 621 8.34 -21.59 0.36
N ILE A 622 8.57 -20.88 1.45
CA ILE A 622 8.24 -21.30 2.82
C ILE A 622 7.31 -20.26 3.41
N HIS A 623 6.11 -20.67 3.79
CA HIS A 623 5.11 -19.81 4.38
C HIS A 623 4.54 -20.39 5.67
N ALA A 624 4.44 -19.57 6.70
CA ALA A 624 3.76 -19.89 7.94
C ALA A 624 2.86 -18.72 8.35
N ASP A 625 1.68 -18.96 8.92
CA ASP A 625 0.98 -17.84 9.57
C ASP A 625 1.65 -17.49 10.91
N GLY A 626 2.24 -18.48 11.59
CA GLY A 626 2.97 -18.32 12.85
C GLY A 626 4.49 -18.24 12.69
N GLU A 627 5.20 -18.44 13.80
CA GLU A 627 6.66 -18.31 13.90
C GLU A 627 7.42 -19.27 12.98
N ILE A 628 8.48 -18.77 12.35
CA ILE A 628 9.43 -19.56 11.56
C ILE A 628 10.79 -19.49 12.22
N THR A 629 11.34 -20.63 12.63
CA THR A 629 12.72 -20.73 13.08
C THR A 629 13.57 -21.58 12.13
N ILE A 630 14.70 -21.06 11.69
CA ILE A 630 15.60 -21.71 10.73
C ILE A 630 16.99 -21.79 11.33
N ASN A 631 17.36 -22.96 11.86
CA ASN A 631 18.72 -23.25 12.31
C ASN A 631 19.53 -24.04 11.28
N GLY A 632 18.86 -24.67 10.31
CA GLY A 632 19.46 -25.45 9.24
C GLY A 632 19.77 -24.65 7.96
N GLU A 633 19.81 -25.34 6.83
CA GLU A 633 20.16 -24.78 5.52
C GLU A 633 18.98 -24.79 4.54
N ILE A 634 18.77 -23.68 3.83
CA ILE A 634 17.87 -23.56 2.68
C ILE A 634 18.69 -23.08 1.49
N THR A 635 18.77 -23.91 0.45
CA THR A 635 19.66 -23.66 -0.69
C THR A 635 18.94 -23.83 -2.01
N ASN A 636 19.00 -22.79 -2.86
CA ASN A 636 18.66 -22.89 -4.26
C ASN A 636 19.91 -22.69 -5.11
N ARG A 637 20.31 -23.67 -5.90
CA ARG A 637 21.57 -23.58 -6.65
C ARG A 637 21.51 -24.18 -8.03
N VAL A 638 22.33 -23.62 -8.91
CA VAL A 638 22.65 -24.23 -10.20
C VAL A 638 24.09 -24.75 -10.18
N THR A 639 24.27 -25.98 -10.64
CA THR A 639 25.59 -26.53 -10.98
C THR A 639 25.84 -26.40 -12.48
N GLY A 640 27.07 -26.14 -12.91
CA GLY A 640 27.36 -25.84 -14.32
C GLY A 640 27.12 -24.37 -14.71
N THR A 641 27.29 -24.00 -15.98
CA THR A 641 27.50 -22.60 -16.40
C THR A 641 26.30 -21.95 -17.10
N VAL A 642 25.22 -22.69 -17.40
CA VAL A 642 24.15 -22.20 -18.30
C VAL A 642 22.82 -21.87 -17.61
N GLY A 643 22.55 -22.43 -16.44
CA GLY A 643 21.27 -22.24 -15.76
C GLY A 643 21.29 -21.08 -14.76
N LEU A 644 20.15 -20.90 -14.09
CA LEU A 644 19.96 -19.97 -12.98
C LEU A 644 19.36 -20.73 -11.79
N PRO A 645 19.70 -20.36 -10.54
CA PRO A 645 18.92 -20.81 -9.39
C PRO A 645 17.48 -20.24 -9.47
N GLY A 646 16.55 -20.80 -8.71
CA GLY A 646 15.27 -20.16 -8.44
C GLY A 646 15.36 -19.20 -7.26
N ASP A 647 14.29 -18.44 -7.02
CA ASP A 647 14.20 -17.53 -5.88
C ASP A 647 13.98 -18.30 -4.57
N ILE A 648 14.28 -17.66 -3.44
CA ILE A 648 13.89 -18.14 -2.11
C ILE A 648 12.99 -17.10 -1.45
N THR A 649 11.78 -17.51 -1.08
CA THR A 649 10.81 -16.67 -0.37
C THR A 649 10.43 -17.31 0.94
N ILE A 650 10.64 -16.60 2.05
CA ILE A 650 10.28 -17.01 3.40
C ILE A 650 9.33 -15.95 3.95
N SER A 651 8.09 -16.33 4.25
CA SER A 651 7.09 -15.39 4.74
C SER A 651 6.35 -15.89 5.97
N SER A 652 6.18 -14.99 6.93
CA SER A 652 5.33 -15.17 8.09
C SER A 652 4.16 -14.19 8.02
N CYS A 653 2.95 -14.60 8.42
CA CYS A 653 1.89 -13.61 8.63
C CYS A 653 2.18 -12.83 9.91
N CYS A 654 2.13 -13.47 11.08
CA CYS A 654 2.13 -12.75 12.36
C CYS A 654 3.16 -13.23 13.38
N GLY A 655 3.93 -14.27 13.07
CA GLY A 655 5.00 -14.76 13.94
C GLY A 655 6.38 -14.23 13.55
N ASP A 656 7.30 -14.25 14.50
CA ASP A 656 8.68 -13.85 14.22
C ASP A 656 9.36 -14.82 13.24
N ILE A 657 10.27 -14.30 12.43
CA ILE A 657 11.19 -15.11 11.63
C ILE A 657 12.57 -15.03 12.28
N VAL A 658 13.02 -16.15 12.83
CA VAL A 658 14.29 -16.22 13.57
C VAL A 658 15.23 -17.21 12.91
N THR A 659 16.45 -16.80 12.59
CA THR A 659 17.46 -17.73 12.11
C THR A 659 18.50 -18.01 13.20
N GLY A 660 19.05 -19.23 13.23
CA GLY A 660 20.09 -19.62 14.17
C GLY A 660 21.47 -19.14 13.74
N PRO A 661 22.45 -19.07 14.66
CA PRO A 661 23.80 -18.56 14.37
C PRO A 661 24.56 -19.34 13.29
N LYS A 662 24.16 -20.59 13.05
CA LYS A 662 24.74 -21.47 12.02
C LYS A 662 23.85 -21.70 10.81
N SER A 663 22.70 -21.04 10.78
CA SER A 663 21.77 -21.16 9.67
C SER A 663 22.36 -20.57 8.39
N LEU A 664 21.93 -21.12 7.26
CA LEU A 664 22.34 -20.66 5.94
C LEU A 664 21.13 -20.62 5.01
N ILE A 665 20.86 -19.45 4.44
CA ILE A 665 19.85 -19.27 3.40
C ILE A 665 20.59 -18.74 2.17
N GLN A 666 20.63 -19.49 1.07
CA GLN A 666 21.48 -19.10 -0.05
C GLN A 666 20.92 -19.40 -1.44
N THR A 667 21.14 -18.45 -2.36
CA THR A 667 21.02 -18.66 -3.79
C THR A 667 22.42 -18.67 -4.41
N ILE A 668 22.76 -19.74 -5.14
CA ILE A 668 24.09 -19.90 -5.74
C ILE A 668 23.98 -20.01 -7.26
N GLY A 669 24.31 -18.89 -7.92
CA GLY A 669 24.32 -18.71 -9.36
C GLY A 669 25.73 -18.71 -9.98
N ASN A 670 25.81 -19.14 -11.24
CA ASN A 670 27.05 -19.17 -12.03
C ASN A 670 27.04 -18.12 -13.16
N ASP A 671 27.56 -18.44 -14.35
CA ASP A 671 27.88 -17.45 -15.40
C ASP A 671 26.67 -16.65 -15.90
N ARG A 672 25.45 -17.17 -15.70
CA ARG A 672 24.22 -16.59 -16.23
C ARG A 672 23.51 -15.64 -15.28
N GLY A 673 23.90 -15.59 -14.00
CA GLY A 673 23.30 -14.70 -13.00
C GLY A 673 23.03 -15.41 -11.68
N GLY A 674 22.36 -14.69 -10.78
CA GLY A 674 21.81 -15.20 -9.52
C GLY A 674 20.31 -14.92 -9.44
N SER A 675 19.74 -15.18 -8.27
CA SER A 675 18.31 -15.11 -7.99
C SER A 675 18.09 -14.51 -6.60
N ASP A 676 16.89 -14.01 -6.37
CA ASP A 676 16.59 -13.16 -5.22
C ASP A 676 16.30 -13.99 -3.96
N ILE A 677 16.51 -13.38 -2.80
CA ILE A 677 16.07 -13.91 -1.50
C ILE A 677 15.15 -12.89 -0.83
N THR A 678 13.94 -13.30 -0.49
CA THR A 678 12.96 -12.47 0.20
C THR A 678 12.60 -13.11 1.55
N ILE A 679 12.73 -12.36 2.63
CA ILE A 679 12.32 -12.74 3.99
C ILE A 679 11.36 -11.67 4.51
N THR A 680 10.11 -12.02 4.81
CA THR A 680 9.10 -11.01 5.16
C THR A 680 8.10 -11.42 6.23
N SER A 681 7.70 -10.47 7.07
CA SER A 681 6.61 -10.61 8.05
C SER A 681 5.46 -9.67 7.68
N CYS A 682 4.32 -10.22 7.25
CA CYS A 682 3.27 -9.53 6.49
C CYS A 682 2.18 -8.85 7.33
N CYS A 683 1.86 -9.35 8.52
CA CYS A 683 0.68 -8.97 9.29
C CYS A 683 1.06 -8.15 10.54
N LYS A 684 0.07 -7.80 11.39
CA LYS A 684 0.16 -6.83 12.50
C LYS A 684 1.26 -7.06 13.57
N LYS A 685 2.02 -8.16 13.53
CA LYS A 685 3.14 -8.51 14.44
C LYS A 685 4.19 -9.34 13.67
N GLY A 686 5.43 -9.36 14.15
CA GLY A 686 6.47 -10.28 13.68
C GLY A 686 7.79 -9.56 13.44
N ASP A 687 8.71 -9.77 14.36
CA ASP A 687 10.09 -9.31 14.21
C ASP A 687 10.86 -10.30 13.32
N ILE A 688 11.84 -9.79 12.59
CA ILE A 688 12.78 -10.63 11.84
C ILE A 688 14.14 -10.55 12.54
N ILE A 689 14.64 -11.68 13.01
CA ILE A 689 15.92 -11.79 13.72
C ILE A 689 16.82 -12.75 12.97
N LEU A 690 17.82 -12.22 12.27
CA LEU A 690 18.75 -12.98 11.46
C LEU A 690 20.07 -13.15 12.22
N ASN A 691 20.33 -14.36 12.73
CA ASN A 691 21.60 -14.68 13.39
C ASN A 691 22.56 -15.49 12.49
N GLY A 692 22.10 -16.02 11.36
CA GLY A 692 22.93 -16.75 10.40
C GLY A 692 23.21 -15.97 9.11
N LEU A 693 23.74 -16.66 8.10
CA LEU A 693 24.11 -16.05 6.81
C LEU A 693 22.98 -16.18 5.78
N VAL A 694 22.58 -15.05 5.20
CA VAL A 694 21.78 -14.97 3.98
C VAL A 694 22.69 -14.55 2.83
N LEU A 695 22.98 -15.49 1.93
CA LEU A 695 23.95 -15.32 0.85
C LEU A 695 23.30 -15.45 -0.53
N ALA A 696 23.20 -14.35 -1.25
CA ALA A 696 22.75 -14.35 -2.64
C ALA A 696 23.95 -14.10 -3.56
N ARG A 697 24.46 -15.17 -4.19
CA ARG A 697 25.72 -15.12 -4.97
C ARG A 697 25.50 -15.39 -6.43
N ALA A 698 26.16 -14.62 -7.29
CA ALA A 698 26.23 -14.88 -8.72
C ALA A 698 27.66 -14.73 -9.28
N LYS A 699 28.02 -15.56 -10.27
CA LYS A 699 29.19 -15.26 -11.12
C LYS A 699 28.84 -14.18 -12.15
N ALA A 700 27.68 -14.31 -12.79
CA ALA A 700 27.04 -13.31 -13.66
C ALA A 700 27.93 -12.77 -14.82
N HIS A 701 28.89 -13.57 -15.29
CA HIS A 701 29.83 -13.20 -16.36
C HIS A 701 29.15 -12.79 -17.68
N SER A 702 27.93 -13.30 -17.95
CA SER A 702 27.20 -12.98 -19.19
C SER A 702 26.63 -11.55 -19.16
N PRO A 703 26.70 -10.79 -20.27
CA PRO A 703 25.99 -9.50 -20.38
C PRO A 703 24.49 -9.68 -20.13
N GLY A 704 23.90 -8.79 -19.32
CA GLY A 704 22.48 -8.86 -18.96
C GLY A 704 22.11 -9.97 -17.97
N ALA A 705 23.10 -10.68 -17.40
CA ALA A 705 22.85 -11.66 -16.34
C ALA A 705 22.14 -11.01 -15.13
N PRO A 706 21.08 -11.62 -14.59
CA PRO A 706 20.43 -11.15 -13.37
C PRO A 706 21.43 -11.04 -12.20
N LYS A 707 21.25 -10.00 -11.39
CA LYS A 707 22.04 -9.72 -10.20
C LYS A 707 21.15 -10.02 -8.99
N PRO A 708 21.66 -10.77 -8.00
CA PRO A 708 20.82 -11.23 -6.91
C PRO A 708 20.51 -10.09 -5.95
N ASP A 709 19.25 -9.88 -5.62
CA ASP A 709 18.82 -8.98 -4.56
C ASP A 709 18.44 -9.73 -3.29
N ILE A 710 18.62 -9.09 -2.13
CA ILE A 710 18.12 -9.57 -0.84
C ILE A 710 17.12 -8.56 -0.30
N ARG A 711 15.91 -9.00 0.04
CA ARG A 711 14.84 -8.17 0.60
C ARG A 711 14.43 -8.71 1.96
N VAL A 712 14.54 -7.90 3.01
CA VAL A 712 14.13 -8.25 4.37
C VAL A 712 13.13 -7.22 4.88
N VAL A 713 11.88 -7.61 5.09
CA VAL A 713 10.80 -6.65 5.39
C VAL A 713 9.94 -7.10 6.56
N SER A 714 9.83 -6.28 7.59
CA SER A 714 8.80 -6.43 8.62
C SER A 714 7.80 -5.28 8.54
N PHE A 715 6.55 -5.60 8.21
CA PHE A 715 5.49 -4.60 8.04
C PHE A 715 4.92 -4.07 9.37
N SER A 716 5.25 -4.69 10.50
CA SER A 716 4.74 -4.26 11.82
C SER A 716 5.75 -4.38 12.98
N GLY A 717 6.87 -5.05 12.74
CA GLY A 717 7.92 -5.31 13.73
C GLY A 717 9.24 -4.63 13.40
N SER A 718 10.27 -5.11 14.09
CA SER A 718 11.68 -4.73 13.88
C SER A 718 12.42 -5.74 13.01
N VAL A 719 13.51 -5.31 12.40
CA VAL A 719 14.50 -6.19 11.76
C VAL A 719 15.81 -6.11 12.54
N THR A 720 16.32 -7.25 12.99
CA THR A 720 17.62 -7.38 13.66
C THR A 720 18.52 -8.32 12.88
N ILE A 721 19.74 -7.88 12.56
CA ILE A 721 20.76 -8.62 11.82
C ILE A 721 21.99 -8.72 12.71
N ASN A 722 22.31 -9.93 13.14
CA ASN A 722 23.39 -10.22 14.08
C ASN A 722 24.52 -10.96 13.37
N ALA A 723 25.62 -10.26 13.10
CA ALA A 723 26.91 -10.82 12.70
C ALA A 723 27.92 -10.88 13.85
N ASP A 724 27.53 -10.39 15.02
CA ASP A 724 28.37 -10.30 16.21
C ASP A 724 28.58 -11.68 16.85
N THR A 725 29.54 -12.40 16.30
CA THR A 725 29.91 -13.75 16.72
C THR A 725 31.41 -13.79 16.95
N SER A 726 31.89 -14.82 17.64
CA SER A 726 33.33 -14.94 17.93
C SER A 726 34.15 -15.51 16.78
N GLU A 727 33.52 -16.16 15.81
CA GLU A 727 34.15 -16.82 14.66
C GLU A 727 33.24 -16.75 13.42
N PRO A 728 33.78 -16.68 12.19
CA PRO A 728 32.98 -16.66 10.98
C PRO A 728 32.19 -17.97 10.81
N LEU A 729 31.02 -17.89 10.15
CA LEU A 729 30.26 -19.08 9.76
C LEU A 729 31.06 -19.99 8.82
N PHE A 730 31.80 -19.37 7.90
CA PHE A 730 32.77 -20.05 7.04
C PHE A 730 34.14 -19.40 7.19
N ASP A 731 35.05 -20.11 7.88
CA ASP A 731 36.49 -19.85 7.83
C ASP A 731 37.08 -20.47 6.55
N GLU A 732 37.90 -19.72 5.81
CA GLU A 732 38.52 -20.18 4.55
C GLU A 732 37.53 -20.53 3.43
N TYR A 733 36.42 -19.80 3.30
CA TYR A 733 35.47 -19.99 2.21
C TYR A 733 36.14 -19.75 0.85
N ASN A 734 36.40 -20.82 0.09
CA ASN A 734 37.08 -20.74 -1.19
C ASN A 734 36.08 -20.52 -2.34
N VAL A 735 36.27 -19.43 -3.07
CA VAL A 735 35.48 -19.11 -4.26
C VAL A 735 36.43 -18.71 -5.38
N PHE A 736 36.45 -19.53 -6.43
CA PHE A 736 37.27 -19.30 -7.63
C PHE A 736 38.78 -19.07 -7.36
N GLY A 737 39.31 -19.64 -6.27
CA GLY A 737 40.73 -19.56 -5.91
C GLY A 737 41.05 -18.52 -4.83
N ASP A 738 40.14 -17.58 -4.56
CA ASP A 738 40.24 -16.63 -3.45
C ASP A 738 39.58 -17.21 -2.19
N THR A 739 40.12 -16.84 -1.03
CA THR A 739 39.63 -17.31 0.28
C THR A 739 39.09 -16.15 1.10
N TYR A 740 37.91 -16.35 1.68
CA TYR A 740 37.18 -15.34 2.47
C TYR A 740 36.78 -15.89 3.83
N ASP A 741 36.59 -14.99 4.79
CA ASP A 741 35.95 -15.30 6.06
C ASP A 741 34.52 -14.74 6.00
N LEU A 742 33.51 -15.62 5.93
CA LEU A 742 32.10 -15.21 5.82
C LEU A 742 31.42 -15.31 7.17
N TRP A 743 30.93 -14.16 7.63
CA TRP A 743 30.20 -14.00 8.88
C TRP A 743 28.69 -14.09 8.63
N PRO A 744 27.86 -14.28 9.67
CA PRO A 744 26.42 -14.10 9.55
C PRO A 744 26.06 -12.70 9.05
N GLY A 745 24.84 -12.53 8.52
CA GLY A 745 24.39 -11.28 7.92
C GLY A 745 23.77 -11.46 6.53
N LEU A 746 23.68 -10.36 5.79
CA LEU A 746 23.13 -10.28 4.43
C LEU A 746 24.25 -9.98 3.43
N LEU A 747 24.48 -10.87 2.47
CA LEU A 747 25.52 -10.69 1.46
C LEU A 747 24.98 -10.91 0.04
N SER A 748 24.78 -9.82 -0.70
CA SER A 748 24.58 -9.85 -2.16
C SER A 748 25.91 -9.72 -2.87
N TRP A 749 26.34 -10.78 -3.58
CA TRP A 749 27.71 -10.86 -4.07
C TRP A 749 27.83 -11.32 -5.52
N VAL A 750 28.39 -10.45 -6.36
CA VAL A 750 28.66 -10.72 -7.77
C VAL A 750 30.17 -10.85 -8.02
N THR A 751 30.62 -12.01 -8.49
CA THR A 751 32.08 -12.29 -8.53
C THR A 751 32.76 -11.89 -9.84
N HIS A 752 32.08 -11.94 -10.99
CA HIS A 752 32.71 -11.79 -12.33
C HIS A 752 32.03 -10.79 -13.26
N HIS A 753 31.19 -9.90 -12.72
CA HIS A 753 30.59 -8.79 -13.44
C HIS A 753 30.83 -7.48 -12.68
N THR A 754 30.80 -6.35 -13.38
CA THR A 754 31.04 -5.03 -12.78
C THR A 754 29.82 -4.49 -12.06
N VAL A 755 28.62 -4.81 -12.56
CA VAL A 755 27.33 -4.43 -11.95
C VAL A 755 26.98 -5.35 -10.76
N PRO A 756 26.74 -4.79 -9.56
CA PRO A 756 26.36 -5.52 -8.33
C PRO A 756 24.86 -5.81 -8.25
N GLY A 757 24.45 -6.56 -7.22
CA GLY A 757 23.06 -6.61 -6.75
C GLY A 757 22.81 -5.64 -5.59
N SER A 758 21.70 -5.81 -4.88
CA SER A 758 21.30 -4.93 -3.78
C SER A 758 20.84 -5.66 -2.52
N VAL A 759 20.80 -4.94 -1.40
CA VAL A 759 20.17 -5.37 -0.16
C VAL A 759 19.20 -4.29 0.32
N SER A 760 17.95 -4.67 0.50
CA SER A 760 16.88 -3.79 0.97
C SER A 760 16.32 -4.29 2.30
N VAL A 761 16.27 -3.41 3.29
CA VAL A 761 15.73 -3.70 4.62
C VAL A 761 14.66 -2.68 4.96
N GLN A 762 13.46 -3.13 5.33
CA GLN A 762 12.39 -2.27 5.82
C GLN A 762 11.80 -2.83 7.11
N ALA A 763 11.59 -1.97 8.10
CA ALA A 763 10.89 -2.30 9.32
C ALA A 763 9.92 -1.17 9.67
N LEU A 764 8.72 -1.47 10.16
CA LEU A 764 7.86 -0.45 10.75
C LEU A 764 8.54 0.17 11.98
N LYS A 765 9.16 -0.67 12.81
CA LYS A 765 9.93 -0.26 14.00
C LYS A 765 11.43 -0.20 13.65
N ASP A 766 12.29 -0.60 14.59
CA ASP A 766 13.74 -0.46 14.45
C ASP A 766 14.34 -1.39 13.39
N VAL A 767 15.43 -0.92 12.76
CA VAL A 767 16.40 -1.75 12.05
C VAL A 767 17.71 -1.77 12.83
N LYS A 768 18.13 -2.95 13.30
CA LYS A 768 19.32 -3.14 14.12
C LYS A 768 20.33 -4.02 13.39
N VAL A 769 21.55 -3.54 13.23
CA VAL A 769 22.62 -4.25 12.52
C VAL A 769 23.87 -4.27 13.37
N TYR A 770 24.27 -5.47 13.76
CA TYR A 770 25.45 -5.71 14.58
C TYR A 770 26.52 -6.43 13.74
N GLY A 771 27.63 -5.75 13.47
CA GLY A 771 28.83 -6.32 12.83
C GLY A 771 29.58 -7.29 13.73
N HIS A 772 30.60 -7.97 13.16
CA HIS A 772 31.45 -8.97 13.85
C HIS A 772 32.50 -8.36 14.79
N GLY A 773 32.08 -7.41 15.64
CA GLY A 773 32.95 -6.63 16.53
C GLY A 773 33.55 -7.37 17.72
N ASP A 774 32.98 -8.52 18.11
CA ASP A 774 33.42 -9.32 19.27
C ASP A 774 34.60 -10.26 19.00
N ASP A 775 35.08 -10.39 17.75
CA ASP A 775 36.29 -11.18 17.46
C ASP A 775 37.54 -10.49 18.07
N PRO A 776 38.28 -11.14 18.99
CA PRO A 776 39.47 -10.53 19.57
C PRO A 776 40.62 -10.35 18.56
N THR A 777 40.52 -10.94 17.37
CA THR A 777 41.51 -10.90 16.30
C THR A 777 41.00 -10.10 15.09
N ALA A 778 41.91 -9.52 14.30
CA ALA A 778 41.50 -8.91 13.03
C ALA A 778 41.14 -10.02 12.05
N PRO A 779 40.18 -9.80 11.11
CA PRO A 779 39.92 -10.74 10.04
C PRO A 779 41.24 -11.15 9.37
N VAL A 780 41.55 -12.44 9.40
CA VAL A 780 42.79 -12.97 8.83
C VAL A 780 42.74 -12.86 7.31
N ARG A 781 41.53 -12.95 6.73
CA ARG A 781 41.27 -12.86 5.30
C ARG A 781 40.23 -11.77 5.02
N LYS A 782 39.95 -11.56 3.73
CA LYS A 782 38.91 -10.62 3.32
C LYS A 782 37.56 -11.09 3.85
N SER A 783 36.87 -10.20 4.54
CA SER A 783 35.51 -10.38 5.05
C SER A 783 34.64 -9.19 4.65
N PHE A 784 33.33 -9.34 4.82
CA PHE A 784 32.33 -8.32 4.52
C PHE A 784 31.65 -7.84 5.81
N ALA A 785 31.00 -6.68 5.77
CA ALA A 785 30.11 -6.22 6.84
C ALA A 785 28.87 -7.12 7.00
N ALA A 786 28.14 -6.93 8.10
CA ALA A 786 26.89 -7.64 8.39
C ALA A 786 25.83 -7.45 7.31
N VAL A 787 25.79 -6.29 6.66
CA VAL A 787 24.96 -6.02 5.48
C VAL A 787 25.87 -5.53 4.37
N ALA A 788 26.01 -6.31 3.32
CA ALA A 788 26.95 -6.02 2.25
C ALA A 788 26.42 -6.32 0.85
N ALA A 789 26.74 -5.43 -0.09
CA ALA A 789 26.41 -5.57 -1.49
C ALA A 789 27.56 -5.08 -2.37
N GLY A 790 27.95 -5.84 -3.40
CA GLY A 790 29.05 -5.42 -4.24
C GLY A 790 29.59 -6.46 -5.20
N THR A 791 30.71 -6.10 -5.84
CA THR A 791 31.36 -6.97 -6.83
C THR A 791 32.84 -7.23 -6.56
N GLY A 792 33.30 -8.42 -6.96
CA GLY A 792 34.68 -8.89 -6.77
C GLY A 792 35.65 -8.66 -7.95
N THR A 793 35.25 -7.94 -9.00
CA THR A 793 36.04 -7.81 -10.24
C THR A 793 37.13 -6.73 -10.20
N SER A 794 38.01 -6.69 -11.21
CA SER A 794 39.08 -5.68 -11.33
C SER A 794 38.57 -4.25 -11.59
N ASN A 795 37.32 -4.09 -12.05
CA ASN A 795 36.60 -2.82 -12.18
C ASN A 795 35.28 -2.92 -11.40
N SER A 796 35.36 -3.40 -10.16
CA SER A 796 34.19 -3.63 -9.32
C SER A 796 33.48 -2.33 -8.96
N HIS A 797 32.15 -2.35 -9.01
CA HIS A 797 31.30 -1.30 -8.46
C HIS A 797 30.63 -1.83 -7.18
N GLY A 798 30.45 -0.94 -6.20
CA GLY A 798 29.72 -1.21 -4.96
C GLY A 798 28.21 -1.25 -5.18
N GLY A 799 27.52 -2.09 -4.42
CA GLY A 799 26.07 -2.29 -4.51
C GLY A 799 25.24 -1.19 -3.86
N VAL A 800 23.93 -1.41 -3.87
CA VAL A 800 22.96 -0.56 -3.16
C VAL A 800 22.54 -1.26 -1.88
N ILE A 801 22.60 -0.55 -0.77
CA ILE A 801 22.04 -0.92 0.51
C ILE A 801 21.02 0.15 0.88
N ASP A 802 19.74 -0.21 1.05
CA ASP A 802 18.67 0.72 1.45
C ASP A 802 17.97 0.15 2.69
N ALA A 803 18.22 0.75 3.85
CA ALA A 803 17.62 0.37 5.13
C ALA A 803 16.68 1.47 5.61
N ARG A 804 15.42 1.10 5.87
CA ARG A 804 14.36 2.02 6.33
C ARG A 804 13.69 1.54 7.60
N ALA A 805 13.78 2.33 8.66
CA ALA A 805 12.98 2.20 9.87
C ALA A 805 11.87 3.25 9.79
N ILE A 806 10.62 2.83 9.56
CA ILE A 806 9.55 3.76 9.20
C ILE A 806 9.19 4.67 10.38
N GLU A 807 8.86 4.10 11.54
CA GLU A 807 8.56 4.81 12.79
C GLU A 807 9.70 4.69 13.82
N GLY A 808 10.61 3.75 13.63
CA GLY A 808 11.67 3.41 14.60
C GLY A 808 13.06 3.93 14.27
N ASP A 809 14.04 3.38 14.98
CA ASP A 809 15.44 3.79 14.90
C ASP A 809 16.26 2.89 13.95
N ILE A 810 17.35 3.43 13.39
CA ILE A 810 18.40 2.60 12.78
C ILE A 810 19.60 2.56 13.73
N ILE A 811 19.97 1.35 14.15
CA ILE A 811 21.09 1.09 15.05
C ILE A 811 22.16 0.29 14.30
N GLY A 812 23.33 0.90 14.08
CA GLY A 812 24.49 0.25 13.48
C GLY A 812 25.63 0.08 14.49
N ARG A 813 26.18 -1.13 14.59
CA ARG A 813 27.34 -1.43 15.45
C ARG A 813 28.45 -2.10 14.66
N ASP A 814 29.68 -1.64 14.90
CA ASP A 814 30.89 -2.20 14.28
C ASP A 814 30.73 -2.31 12.76
N ARG A 815 31.26 -3.31 12.05
CA ARG A 815 31.12 -3.43 10.59
C ARG A 815 29.69 -3.76 10.15
N ALA A 816 28.79 -2.79 10.23
CA ALA A 816 27.36 -2.96 10.01
C ALA A 816 27.00 -2.93 8.51
N PHE A 817 27.46 -1.93 7.76
CA PHE A 817 27.07 -1.71 6.37
C PHE A 817 28.29 -1.53 5.45
N GLU A 818 28.36 -2.27 4.34
CA GLU A 818 29.46 -2.18 3.37
C GLU A 818 28.96 -2.32 1.92
N SER A 819 29.12 -1.25 1.15
CA SER A 819 29.02 -1.28 -0.31
C SER A 819 30.41 -1.41 -0.92
N PHE A 820 30.81 -2.65 -1.27
CA PHE A 820 32.19 -2.94 -1.63
C PHE A 820 32.45 -2.93 -3.15
N GLY A 821 33.50 -2.22 -3.53
CA GLY A 821 33.96 -2.14 -4.92
C GLY A 821 35.24 -1.31 -5.04
N VAL A 822 35.73 -1.14 -6.26
CA VAL A 822 36.91 -0.33 -6.57
C VAL A 822 36.49 1.01 -7.16
N ASP A 823 35.46 1.05 -8.00
CA ASP A 823 34.83 2.24 -8.58
C ASP A 823 33.39 2.36 -8.06
N ASN A 824 33.25 2.99 -6.89
CA ASN A 824 31.98 3.07 -6.18
C ASN A 824 31.12 4.26 -6.63
N SER A 825 31.23 4.76 -7.87
CA SER A 825 30.44 5.92 -8.31
C SER A 825 28.93 5.75 -8.17
N ASP A 826 28.46 4.52 -8.32
CA ASP A 826 27.04 4.18 -8.27
C ASP A 826 26.67 3.45 -6.96
N ALA A 827 27.63 3.30 -6.04
CA ALA A 827 27.43 2.69 -4.75
C ALA A 827 26.63 3.63 -3.84
N LEU A 828 25.63 3.07 -3.15
CA LEU A 828 24.77 3.79 -2.24
C LEU A 828 24.56 2.98 -0.97
N ILE A 829 24.79 3.59 0.18
CA ILE A 829 24.26 3.13 1.46
C ILE A 829 23.27 4.19 1.93
N ARG A 830 21.99 3.82 2.00
CA ARG A 830 20.92 4.67 2.49
C ARG A 830 20.40 4.13 3.81
N LEU A 831 20.43 4.98 4.84
CA LEU A 831 19.87 4.70 6.17
C LEU A 831 18.84 5.78 6.47
N TRP A 832 17.56 5.44 6.39
CA TRP A 832 16.45 6.39 6.63
C TRP A 832 15.62 5.95 7.83
N ALA A 833 15.58 6.76 8.88
CA ALA A 833 14.89 6.44 10.14
C ALA A 833 13.83 7.48 10.49
N GLY A 834 12.62 7.04 10.83
CA GLY A 834 11.62 7.88 11.47
C GLY A 834 12.16 8.47 12.76
N GLY A 835 12.79 7.63 13.59
CA GLY A 835 13.49 7.99 14.82
C GLY A 835 14.96 8.35 14.62
N ASP A 836 15.81 7.88 15.53
CA ASP A 836 17.24 8.15 15.58
C ASP A 836 18.03 7.25 14.62
N ILE A 837 19.20 7.72 14.19
CA ILE A 837 20.26 6.87 13.62
C ILE A 837 21.43 6.86 14.61
N ASP A 838 21.71 5.71 15.21
CA ASP A 838 22.78 5.55 16.19
C ASP A 838 23.87 4.59 15.69
N LEU A 839 25.07 5.11 15.46
CA LEU A 839 26.22 4.38 14.92
C LEU A 839 27.39 4.36 15.89
N ALA A 840 27.80 3.17 16.33
CA ALA A 840 28.89 3.02 17.29
C ALA A 840 29.86 1.89 16.92
N LYS A 841 31.16 2.11 17.09
CA LYS A 841 32.16 1.04 17.12
C LYS A 841 32.35 0.57 18.57
N LEU A 842 31.92 -0.65 18.88
CA LEU A 842 32.04 -1.23 20.22
C LEU A 842 33.28 -2.13 20.34
N GLY A 843 33.63 -2.84 19.26
CA GLY A 843 34.76 -3.74 19.19
C GLY A 843 36.10 -3.03 19.46
N ALA A 844 36.98 -3.67 20.22
CA ALA A 844 38.27 -3.09 20.62
C ALA A 844 39.27 -2.98 19.46
N ASN A 845 39.08 -3.75 18.38
CA ASN A 845 39.96 -3.76 17.21
C ASN A 845 39.61 -2.65 16.22
N ASN A 846 40.62 -2.02 15.63
CA ASN A 846 40.42 -1.00 14.57
C ASN A 846 40.01 -1.62 13.24
N SER A 847 40.18 -2.93 13.05
CA SER A 847 39.70 -3.68 11.88
C SER A 847 38.17 -3.88 11.86
N PHE A 848 37.45 -3.44 12.90
CA PHE A 848 35.98 -3.46 12.97
C PHE A 848 35.33 -2.11 12.62
N GLY A 849 36.09 -1.22 11.98
CA GLY A 849 35.53 -0.11 11.21
C GLY A 849 35.87 -0.27 9.72
N PRO A 850 35.20 0.47 8.82
CA PRO A 850 34.13 1.44 9.11
C PRO A 850 32.80 0.78 9.54
N VAL A 851 31.91 1.57 10.16
CA VAL A 851 30.53 1.11 10.49
C VAL A 851 29.62 1.22 9.27
N VAL A 852 29.84 2.27 8.48
CA VAL A 852 29.21 2.49 7.18
C VAL A 852 30.35 2.71 6.19
N ASP A 853 30.50 1.81 5.23
CA ASP A 853 31.63 1.79 4.30
C ASP A 853 31.18 1.73 2.83
N SER A 854 31.35 2.82 2.11
CA SER A 854 31.27 2.87 0.65
C SER A 854 32.60 3.31 0.01
N MET A 855 33.71 3.15 0.72
CA MET A 855 35.05 3.47 0.24
C MET A 855 35.41 2.64 -0.99
N GLY A 856 36.02 3.29 -1.97
CA GLY A 856 36.50 2.64 -3.18
C GLY A 856 37.89 3.12 -3.58
N ASN A 857 38.77 2.18 -3.93
CA ASN A 857 40.17 2.48 -4.26
C ASN A 857 40.36 3.47 -5.43
N LYS A 858 39.38 3.62 -6.33
CA LYS A 858 39.35 4.64 -7.39
C LYS A 858 38.37 5.75 -7.07
N LYS A 859 37.11 5.42 -6.79
CA LYS A 859 36.08 6.39 -6.42
C LYS A 859 35.32 5.88 -5.21
N GLY A 860 35.02 6.75 -4.26
CA GLY A 860 34.11 6.45 -3.15
C GLY A 860 32.64 6.61 -3.56
N GLY A 861 31.74 6.00 -2.80
CA GLY A 861 30.29 6.02 -3.02
C GLY A 861 29.52 7.09 -2.25
N THR A 862 28.22 6.90 -2.13
CA THR A 862 27.34 7.79 -1.36
C THR A 862 26.87 7.08 -0.10
N ASN A 863 27.11 7.68 1.06
CA ASN A 863 26.43 7.31 2.31
C ASN A 863 25.39 8.39 2.61
N GLU A 864 24.12 8.02 2.60
CA GLU A 864 22.98 8.89 2.83
C GLU A 864 22.27 8.48 4.12
N LEU A 865 22.40 9.29 5.17
CA LEU A 865 21.83 9.05 6.49
C LEU A 865 20.79 10.13 6.76
N ARG A 866 19.54 9.75 6.96
CA ARG A 866 18.46 10.69 7.24
C ARG A 866 17.62 10.26 8.43
N ALA A 867 17.61 11.08 9.48
CA ALA A 867 16.72 10.95 10.62
C ALA A 867 15.60 12.00 10.52
N PHE A 868 14.35 11.55 10.38
CA PHE A 868 13.21 12.41 10.09
C PHE A 868 12.67 13.12 11.34
N GLN A 869 12.63 12.45 12.49
CA GLN A 869 12.26 13.04 13.77
C GLN A 869 13.38 12.94 14.82
N GLY A 870 14.33 12.01 14.63
CA GLY A 870 15.42 11.77 15.57
C GLY A 870 16.75 12.43 15.18
N ASN A 871 17.76 12.16 16.00
CA ASN A 871 19.14 12.59 15.86
C ASN A 871 19.94 11.60 15.01
N ILE A 872 21.03 12.08 14.40
CA ILE A 872 22.11 11.20 13.93
C ILE A 872 23.25 11.25 14.96
N LEU A 873 23.53 10.12 15.59
CA LEU A 873 24.57 9.94 16.60
C LEU A 873 25.70 9.10 16.02
N VAL A 874 26.88 9.69 15.86
CA VAL A 874 28.11 8.99 15.44
C VAL A 874 29.04 8.91 16.64
N GLY A 875 29.12 7.73 17.25
CA GLY A 875 29.89 7.46 18.46
C GLY A 875 31.40 7.63 18.33
N LEU A 876 32.10 7.61 19.47
CA LEU A 876 33.56 7.70 19.51
C LEU A 876 34.21 6.52 18.78
N ASN A 877 35.28 6.78 18.03
CA ASN A 877 36.00 5.78 17.22
C ASN A 877 35.16 5.13 16.10
N THR A 878 33.94 5.60 15.86
CA THR A 878 33.13 5.24 14.69
C THR A 878 33.69 5.91 13.45
N LEU A 879 33.74 5.16 12.34
CA LEU A 879 34.13 5.69 11.02
C LEU A 879 32.97 5.48 10.04
N ILE A 880 32.60 6.55 9.34
CA ILE A 880 31.76 6.52 8.14
C ILE A 880 32.66 6.89 6.97
N ASP A 881 32.88 5.95 6.05
CA ASP A 881 33.87 6.09 4.97
C ASP A 881 33.18 6.04 3.60
N ALA A 882 33.48 7.03 2.78
CA ALA A 882 33.17 7.13 1.36
C ALA A 882 34.40 7.67 0.60
N SER A 883 35.60 7.36 1.08
CA SER A 883 36.84 7.85 0.48
C SER A 883 37.22 7.12 -0.82
N GLY A 884 38.19 7.68 -1.53
CA GLY A 884 38.76 7.16 -2.76
C GLY A 884 39.73 8.14 -3.40
N LEU A 885 40.37 7.78 -4.52
CA LEU A 885 41.17 8.74 -5.31
C LEU A 885 40.31 9.93 -5.78
N PHE A 886 39.04 9.65 -6.10
CA PHE A 886 37.97 10.62 -6.19
C PHE A 886 37.00 10.35 -5.03
N PRO A 887 37.01 11.18 -3.97
CA PRO A 887 36.14 10.97 -2.82
C PRO A 887 34.67 10.95 -3.25
N GLY A 888 33.90 10.08 -2.62
CA GLY A 888 32.44 10.06 -2.67
C GLY A 888 31.83 11.13 -1.76
N VAL A 889 30.65 10.84 -1.22
CA VAL A 889 29.88 11.82 -0.44
C VAL A 889 29.28 11.15 0.80
N ASN A 890 29.40 11.82 1.95
CA ASN A 890 28.58 11.57 3.11
C ASN A 890 27.52 12.66 3.18
N LEU A 891 26.25 12.29 3.25
CA LEU A 891 25.08 13.16 3.38
C LEU A 891 24.36 12.76 4.67
N LEU A 892 24.56 13.54 5.73
CA LEU A 892 23.87 13.34 7.00
C LEU A 892 22.83 14.44 7.14
N THR A 893 21.56 14.09 7.35
CA THR A 893 20.49 15.06 7.51
C THR A 893 19.63 14.68 8.71
N SER A 894 19.50 15.59 9.67
CA SER A 894 18.66 15.38 10.86
C SER A 894 17.97 16.64 11.31
N CYS A 895 16.68 16.49 11.57
CA CYS A 895 15.84 17.58 12.04
C CYS A 895 16.03 17.85 13.54
N ALA A 896 16.44 16.83 14.32
CA ALA A 896 16.77 16.96 15.74
C ALA A 896 18.24 17.31 16.01
N GLY A 897 19.14 16.97 15.08
CA GLY A 897 20.56 17.31 15.15
C GLY A 897 21.50 16.16 14.76
N VAL A 898 22.67 16.51 14.21
CA VAL A 898 23.77 15.57 14.00
C VAL A 898 24.84 15.77 15.08
N THR A 899 25.12 14.74 15.86
CA THR A 899 26.21 14.72 16.86
C THR A 899 27.24 13.66 16.48
N SER A 900 28.43 14.11 16.07
CA SER A 900 29.53 13.22 15.71
C SER A 900 30.72 13.38 16.66
N SER A 901 31.03 12.31 17.39
CA SER A 901 32.30 12.09 18.11
C SER A 901 33.24 11.15 17.35
N GLY A 902 32.83 10.67 16.17
CA GLY A 902 33.60 9.80 15.29
C GLY A 902 34.28 10.55 14.14
N ILE A 903 34.65 9.81 13.09
CA ILE A 903 35.28 10.33 11.87
C ILE A 903 34.33 10.13 10.68
N LEU A 904 34.10 11.21 9.92
CA LEU A 904 33.46 11.18 8.62
C LEU A 904 34.53 11.41 7.56
N ASN A 905 34.67 10.50 6.60
CA ASN A 905 35.67 10.61 5.53
C ASN A 905 35.05 10.35 4.15
N PRO A 906 34.79 11.38 3.31
CA PRO A 906 34.98 12.81 3.56
C PRO A 906 34.02 13.36 4.64
N LEU A 907 34.19 14.62 5.05
CA LEU A 907 33.23 15.27 5.94
C LEU A 907 31.83 15.27 5.32
N ASP A 908 30.82 15.44 6.17
CA ASP A 908 29.46 15.67 5.70
C ASP A 908 29.42 16.83 4.69
N ALA A 909 28.74 16.60 3.58
CA ALA A 909 28.77 17.49 2.43
C ALA A 909 27.83 18.68 2.56
N ASN A 910 26.88 18.65 3.51
CA ASN A 910 25.94 19.74 3.73
C ASN A 910 25.56 19.96 5.20
N GLY A 911 26.51 20.29 6.07
CA GLY A 911 26.22 20.49 7.49
C GLY A 911 25.28 21.66 7.85
N ALA A 912 24.68 22.34 6.85
CA ALA A 912 23.59 23.28 7.05
C ALA A 912 22.22 22.59 7.20
N ASP A 913 22.08 21.33 6.79
CA ASP A 913 20.84 20.53 6.97
C ASP A 913 20.85 19.66 8.25
N ASP A 914 21.88 19.85 9.10
CA ASP A 914 22.06 19.22 10.42
C ASP A 914 21.19 19.82 11.53
N SER A 915 20.33 20.80 11.23
CA SER A 915 19.43 21.40 12.23
C SER A 915 18.24 22.10 11.57
N GLY A 916 17.02 21.90 12.09
CA GLY A 916 15.81 22.57 11.61
C GLY A 916 14.57 21.69 11.59
N VAL A 917 13.42 22.26 11.24
CA VAL A 917 12.15 21.50 11.13
C VAL A 917 12.03 20.94 9.72
N CYS A 918 11.93 19.61 9.59
CA CYS A 918 11.64 18.96 8.32
C CYS A 918 10.12 18.74 8.18
N GLY A 919 9.56 18.98 6.99
CA GLY A 919 8.12 18.79 6.74
C GLY A 919 7.66 17.32 6.73
N GLN A 920 8.60 16.38 6.60
CA GLN A 920 8.36 14.93 6.53
C GLN A 920 8.76 14.27 7.86
N VAL A 921 7.87 13.46 8.43
CA VAL A 921 8.05 12.81 9.74
C VAL A 921 8.50 11.35 9.64
N PHE A 922 8.33 10.68 8.49
CA PHE A 922 8.72 9.28 8.30
C PHE A 922 9.31 9.04 6.90
N PRO A 923 10.20 8.06 6.71
CA PRO A 923 10.68 7.64 5.39
C PRO A 923 9.54 7.20 4.46
N ALA A 924 9.71 7.40 3.16
CA ALA A 924 8.85 6.72 2.18
C ALA A 924 9.05 5.19 2.29
N LEU A 925 8.00 4.41 2.03
CA LEU A 925 8.08 2.96 2.02
C LEU A 925 8.91 2.46 0.83
N LEU A 926 9.74 1.43 1.03
CA LEU A 926 10.31 0.60 -0.07
C LEU A 926 9.25 -0.33 -0.65
N PHE A 927 8.40 -0.89 0.23
CA PHE A 927 7.34 -1.83 -0.13
C PHE A 927 6.07 -1.45 0.65
N ALA A 928 4.94 -1.33 -0.05
CA ALA A 928 3.66 -0.96 0.55
C ALA A 928 3.01 -2.12 1.31
N ASP A 929 3.16 -3.34 0.79
CA ASP A 929 2.55 -4.57 1.33
C ASP A 929 3.36 -5.82 0.93
N CYS A 930 2.94 -6.99 1.42
CA CYS A 930 3.60 -8.25 1.06
C CYS A 930 3.40 -8.67 -0.41
N LYS A 931 2.34 -8.19 -1.07
CA LYS A 931 2.10 -8.45 -2.49
C LYS A 931 3.16 -7.77 -3.35
N ALA A 932 3.63 -6.59 -2.96
CA ALA A 932 4.76 -5.89 -3.60
C ALA A 932 6.08 -6.69 -3.54
N LEU A 933 6.19 -7.65 -2.61
CA LEU A 933 7.32 -8.58 -2.48
C LEU A 933 7.11 -9.91 -3.23
N GLY A 934 6.02 -10.05 -4.01
CA GLY A 934 5.68 -11.28 -4.71
C GLY A 934 5.17 -12.40 -3.80
N VAL A 935 4.85 -12.10 -2.53
CA VAL A 935 4.17 -13.05 -1.64
C VAL A 935 2.70 -13.06 -1.99
N LYS A 936 2.20 -14.23 -2.41
CA LYS A 936 0.76 -14.45 -2.55
C LYS A 936 0.18 -14.61 -1.16
N GLU A 937 -0.65 -13.66 -0.72
CA GLU A 937 -1.44 -13.85 0.49
C GLU A 937 -2.29 -15.13 0.36
N PRO A 938 -2.42 -15.92 1.44
CA PRO A 938 -3.09 -17.22 1.40
C PRO A 938 -4.56 -17.15 0.97
#